data_AF-X5MGT3-F1
#
_entry.id   AF-X5MGT3-F1
#
_cell.length_a   1.000
_cell.length_b   1.000
_cell.length_c   1.000
_cell.angle_alpha   90.00
_cell.angle_beta   90.00
_cell.angle_gamma   90.00
#
_symmetry.space_group_name_H-M   'P 1'
#
loop_
_entity.id
_entity.type
_entity.pdbx_description
1 polymer ?
#
loop_
_entity_poly.entity_id
_entity_poly.type
_entity_poly.pdbx_seq_one_letter_code
_entity_poly.pdbx_strand_id
1 'polypeptide(L)'
;MSAPGNQASAQQGPLSQTPCDELIGYDHPRITCGYLAVKETPQGRDLDLAVAVVAAVDGSQGKEPVIFLHGGPGGAIVNAARQFASHPMNKTRDVILFDQRGSGLSRPIDCPEASSAYLEMLAADLDARTSIARQANIESTCRDRMINEGADLDGYGTRETVGDMEVLRKALGVESWNVMGVSYGTTVGLDYVRMHPQHTRALVLDSVYPPSFASGGDAATRSFARALEQLYADCRRDDECRNAYPGLETSYLATVIALERKPLAVPVSDRSLVPSGVFYMNAQDFTSIIHQMLYGKATISLVPKVIDLAARGEAEALAGLVEILGPLAMRIDLTARLSVECRERWLTPGRNLTDMDRLERFLRRSLTIFDTEDVLCEDWAPQFSDPDFNAPVSSPVPAIFYSGANDPITPPENTLATFRRFPAGQYVHVPHTGHGVDRSHLCVREITAAFLDDPRALVRDGCVGDITPIPFVTQVALSRGALPFAAGVLQMQSPFLLVSLAIGGLLIVVGMIWMLTAVSRSQHGRRPSVIALASAGSSGLSGVLLLTFAAVLTLTIADAGAGLTPAILALGLPVESAWLLLLPLAALAAFAVGVVMLVLALARGGANTKANAPLLVLAIGCGLVLAVLWWQGFFGPVG
;
A
#
# COMPACT_ATOMS: atom_id res chain seq x y z
N MET A 1 18.42 -27.80 -55.77
CA MET A 1 17.43 -26.76 -56.09
C MET A 1 16.08 -27.24 -55.57
N SER A 2 15.52 -26.48 -54.61
CA SER A 2 14.11 -26.24 -54.25
C SER A 2 13.12 -27.44 -54.23
N ALA A 3 12.30 -27.68 -53.19
CA ALA A 3 11.63 -26.71 -52.32
C ALA A 3 11.33 -27.28 -50.91
N PRO A 4 11.26 -26.43 -49.87
CA PRO A 4 10.82 -26.79 -48.53
C PRO A 4 9.29 -26.81 -48.42
N GLY A 5 8.79 -27.75 -47.61
CA GLY A 5 7.37 -27.90 -47.31
C GLY A 5 6.80 -26.76 -46.48
N ASN A 6 5.55 -26.41 -46.80
CA ASN A 6 4.67 -25.55 -46.04
C ASN A 6 4.66 -25.92 -44.55
N GLN A 7 5.26 -25.07 -43.71
CA GLN A 7 4.75 -24.87 -42.36
C GLN A 7 3.62 -23.84 -42.48
N ALA A 8 2.38 -24.33 -42.38
CA ALA A 8 1.24 -23.48 -42.11
C ALA A 8 1.50 -22.74 -40.79
N SER A 9 1.61 -21.42 -40.89
CA SER A 9 1.56 -20.48 -39.77
C SER A 9 0.27 -20.76 -38.99
N ALA A 10 0.41 -21.28 -37.77
CA ALA A 10 -0.65 -21.20 -36.79
C ALA A 10 -0.86 -19.70 -36.51
N GLN A 11 -2.01 -19.15 -36.93
CA GLN A 11 -2.42 -17.80 -36.58
C GLN A 11 -2.37 -17.66 -35.05
N GLN A 12 -1.35 -16.97 -34.55
CA GLN A 12 -1.26 -16.61 -33.14
C GLN A 12 -2.47 -15.72 -32.83
N GLY A 13 -3.29 -16.14 -31.85
CA GLY A 13 -4.41 -15.32 -31.36
C GLY A 13 -3.92 -13.99 -30.79
N PRO A 14 -4.82 -13.06 -30.43
CA PRO A 14 -4.44 -11.72 -29.99
C PRO A 14 -3.68 -11.69 -28.64
N LEU A 15 -3.61 -12.80 -27.91
CA LEU A 15 -2.85 -12.93 -26.67
C LEU A 15 -1.47 -13.52 -26.97
N SER A 16 -0.43 -12.71 -26.79
CA SER A 16 0.97 -13.11 -26.89
C SER A 16 1.54 -13.40 -25.51
N GLN A 17 2.34 -14.47 -25.37
CA GLN A 17 3.01 -14.78 -24.11
C GLN A 17 4.31 -13.98 -23.97
N THR A 18 4.58 -13.53 -22.74
CA THR A 18 5.80 -12.83 -22.36
C THR A 18 6.32 -13.45 -21.06
N PRO A 19 7.65 -13.64 -20.89
CA PRO A 19 8.21 -14.07 -19.62
C PRO A 19 7.75 -13.18 -18.46
N CYS A 20 7.32 -13.77 -17.35
CA CYS A 20 6.82 -13.00 -16.20
C CYS A 20 7.93 -12.20 -15.50
N ASP A 21 9.17 -12.69 -15.52
CA ASP A 21 10.32 -11.94 -15.02
C ASP A 21 10.58 -10.65 -15.83
N GLU A 22 10.30 -10.67 -17.13
CA GLU A 22 10.32 -9.48 -17.98
C GLU A 22 9.14 -8.54 -17.71
N LEU A 23 7.91 -9.07 -17.62
CA LEU A 23 6.71 -8.22 -17.49
C LEU A 23 6.52 -7.66 -16.07
N ILE A 24 6.59 -8.52 -15.05
CA ILE A 24 6.24 -8.18 -13.66
C ILE A 24 7.43 -8.26 -12.69
N GLY A 25 8.64 -8.49 -13.21
CA GLY A 25 9.89 -8.47 -12.43
C GLY A 25 10.12 -9.71 -11.56
N TYR A 26 9.31 -10.76 -11.71
CA TYR A 26 9.53 -12.06 -11.06
C TYR A 26 8.85 -13.20 -11.81
N ASP A 27 9.40 -14.41 -11.65
CA ASP A 27 8.76 -15.64 -12.12
C ASP A 27 8.01 -16.37 -10.99
N HIS A 28 6.97 -17.12 -11.35
CA HIS A 28 6.20 -17.96 -10.45
C HIS A 28 5.57 -19.13 -11.22
N PRO A 29 5.69 -20.39 -10.75
CA PRO A 29 5.34 -21.58 -11.54
C PRO A 29 3.86 -21.72 -11.92
N ARG A 30 2.96 -20.96 -11.28
CA ARG A 30 1.52 -20.90 -11.58
C ARG A 30 1.07 -19.60 -12.22
N ILE A 31 1.98 -18.69 -12.58
CA ILE A 31 1.62 -17.41 -13.19
C ILE A 31 2.15 -17.40 -14.61
N THR A 32 1.28 -17.11 -15.57
CA THR A 32 1.66 -16.87 -16.96
C THR A 32 1.34 -15.43 -17.34
N CYS A 33 2.25 -14.79 -18.06
CA CYS A 33 2.18 -13.38 -18.39
C CYS A 33 2.15 -13.18 -19.90
N GLY A 34 1.67 -12.02 -20.34
CA GLY A 34 1.58 -11.70 -21.75
C GLY A 34 0.90 -10.37 -22.03
N TYR A 35 0.72 -10.10 -23.32
CA TYR A 35 -0.01 -8.94 -23.81
C TYR A 35 -1.17 -9.35 -24.70
N LEU A 36 -2.33 -8.73 -24.47
CA LEU A 36 -3.49 -8.81 -25.34
C LEU A 36 -3.50 -7.63 -26.30
N ALA A 37 -3.36 -7.91 -27.59
CA ALA A 37 -3.50 -6.90 -28.65
C ALA A 37 -4.99 -6.57 -28.88
N VAL A 38 -5.35 -5.30 -28.71
CA VAL A 38 -6.70 -4.76 -28.97
C VAL A 38 -6.61 -3.49 -29.80
N LYS A 39 -7.75 -3.02 -30.32
CA LYS A 39 -7.83 -1.75 -31.05
C LYS A 39 -8.22 -0.61 -30.11
N GLU A 40 -7.52 0.52 -30.18
CA GLU A 40 -7.80 1.74 -29.39
C GLU A 40 -9.24 2.22 -29.65
N THR A 41 -9.60 2.38 -30.91
CA THR A 41 -10.98 2.51 -31.39
C THR A 41 -11.17 1.54 -32.56
N PRO A 42 -12.39 1.28 -33.07
CA PRO A 42 -12.57 0.29 -34.15
C PRO A 42 -11.70 0.53 -35.40
N GLN A 43 -11.26 1.76 -35.64
CA GLN A 43 -10.32 2.15 -36.71
C GLN A 43 -8.98 2.70 -36.18
N GLY A 44 -8.78 2.70 -34.86
CA GLY A 44 -7.61 3.24 -34.20
C GLY A 44 -6.38 2.33 -34.26
N ARG A 45 -5.31 2.80 -33.63
CA ARG A 45 -4.06 2.04 -33.46
C ARG A 45 -4.24 0.82 -32.55
N ASP A 46 -3.26 -0.05 -32.54
CA ASP A 46 -3.23 -1.18 -31.60
C ASP A 46 -2.78 -0.72 -30.21
N LEU A 47 -3.40 -1.29 -29.18
CA LEU A 47 -2.98 -1.22 -27.78
C LEU A 47 -2.56 -2.62 -27.34
N ASP A 48 -1.58 -2.69 -26.45
CA ASP A 48 -1.20 -3.94 -25.80
C ASP A 48 -1.58 -3.85 -24.32
N LEU A 49 -2.51 -4.69 -23.90
CA LEU A 49 -2.94 -4.77 -22.52
C LEU A 49 -2.15 -5.84 -21.79
N ALA A 50 -1.49 -5.47 -20.70
CA ALA A 50 -0.76 -6.42 -19.88
C ALA A 50 -1.75 -7.40 -19.21
N VAL A 51 -1.45 -8.69 -19.27
CA VAL A 51 -2.27 -9.76 -18.72
C VAL A 51 -1.41 -10.70 -17.88
N ALA A 52 -1.94 -11.10 -16.72
CA ALA A 52 -1.43 -12.23 -15.95
C ALA A 52 -2.56 -13.21 -15.64
N VAL A 53 -2.29 -14.50 -15.81
CA VAL A 53 -3.19 -15.59 -15.41
C VAL A 53 -2.53 -16.35 -14.28
N VAL A 54 -3.21 -16.40 -13.13
CA VAL A 54 -2.81 -17.17 -11.96
C VAL A 54 -3.58 -18.49 -11.97
N ALA A 55 -2.92 -19.57 -12.36
CA ALA A 55 -3.53 -20.89 -12.44
C ALA A 55 -4.01 -21.38 -11.06
N ALA A 56 -5.16 -22.04 -11.03
CA ALA A 56 -5.73 -22.65 -9.85
C ALA A 56 -4.78 -23.68 -9.23
N VAL A 57 -4.82 -23.83 -7.90
CA VAL A 57 -4.01 -24.83 -7.20
C VAL A 57 -4.41 -26.26 -7.59
N ASP A 58 -5.71 -26.52 -7.75
CA ASP A 58 -6.25 -27.84 -8.12
C ASP A 58 -6.38 -28.06 -9.64
N GLY A 59 -5.89 -27.14 -10.47
CA GLY A 59 -6.07 -27.18 -11.92
C GLY A 59 -7.50 -26.87 -12.39
N SER A 60 -8.26 -26.10 -11.59
CA SER A 60 -9.62 -25.56 -11.80
C SER A 60 -10.75 -26.59 -11.86
N GLN A 61 -10.45 -27.83 -12.24
CA GLN A 61 -11.44 -28.91 -12.40
C GLN A 61 -12.62 -28.51 -13.32
N GLY A 62 -12.36 -27.63 -14.29
CA GLY A 62 -13.36 -27.10 -15.22
C GLY A 62 -14.25 -25.99 -14.65
N LYS A 63 -13.97 -25.47 -13.44
CA LYS A 63 -14.68 -24.31 -12.89
C LYS A 63 -14.33 -23.04 -13.68
N GLU A 64 -15.32 -22.18 -13.86
CA GLU A 64 -15.15 -20.91 -14.56
C GLU A 64 -14.15 -19.99 -13.82
N PRO A 65 -13.26 -19.30 -14.53
CA PRO A 65 -12.24 -18.45 -13.93
C PRO A 65 -12.86 -17.20 -13.29
N VAL A 66 -12.03 -16.45 -12.55
CA VAL A 66 -12.37 -15.12 -12.03
C VAL A 66 -11.59 -14.08 -12.81
N ILE A 67 -12.26 -13.10 -13.41
CA ILE A 67 -11.61 -11.89 -13.94
C ILE A 67 -11.70 -10.78 -12.88
N PHE A 68 -10.55 -10.21 -12.52
CA PHE A 68 -10.48 -9.12 -11.55
C PHE A 68 -10.32 -7.77 -12.24
N LEU A 69 -11.11 -6.79 -11.81
CA LEU A 69 -11.16 -5.43 -12.34
C LEU A 69 -10.71 -4.46 -11.25
N HIS A 70 -9.60 -3.77 -11.50
CA HIS A 70 -9.02 -2.85 -10.54
C HIS A 70 -9.75 -1.50 -10.49
N GLY A 71 -9.50 -0.78 -9.39
CA GLY A 71 -9.99 0.57 -9.16
C GLY A 71 -9.14 1.65 -9.83
N GLY A 72 -9.41 2.90 -9.44
CA GLY A 72 -8.87 4.09 -10.06
C GLY A 72 -10.03 4.99 -10.51
N PRO A 73 -10.32 5.16 -11.82
CA PRO A 73 -9.61 4.59 -12.99
C PRO A 73 -8.13 4.98 -13.04
N GLY A 74 -7.33 4.26 -13.82
CA GLY A 74 -5.88 4.45 -13.89
C GLY A 74 -5.06 3.62 -12.88
N GLY A 75 -5.68 2.68 -12.15
CA GLY A 75 -4.94 1.75 -11.28
C GLY A 75 -4.19 0.66 -12.07
N ALA A 76 -3.57 -0.28 -11.36
CA ALA A 76 -2.89 -1.43 -11.96
C ALA A 76 -3.01 -2.66 -11.05
N ILE A 77 -2.96 -3.86 -11.62
CA ILE A 77 -3.14 -5.11 -10.88
C ILE A 77 -2.22 -6.26 -11.32
N VAL A 78 -1.69 -6.23 -12.55
CA VAL A 78 -0.86 -7.33 -13.08
C VAL A 78 0.38 -7.58 -12.22
N ASN A 79 1.03 -6.51 -11.73
CA ASN A 79 2.16 -6.61 -10.79
C ASN A 79 1.80 -7.29 -9.44
N ALA A 80 0.52 -7.28 -9.06
CA ALA A 80 0.02 -7.88 -7.83
C ALA A 80 -0.36 -9.37 -7.97
N ALA A 81 -0.07 -10.03 -9.10
CA ALA A 81 -0.49 -11.40 -9.39
C ALA A 81 -0.17 -12.42 -8.27
N ARG A 82 1.00 -12.30 -7.61
CA ARG A 82 1.37 -13.14 -6.46
C ARG A 82 0.39 -13.06 -5.28
N GLN A 83 -0.24 -11.90 -5.06
CA GLN A 83 -1.23 -11.74 -3.98
C GLN A 83 -2.47 -12.60 -4.23
N PHE A 84 -2.90 -12.70 -5.49
CA PHE A 84 -4.03 -13.54 -5.89
C PHE A 84 -3.72 -15.03 -5.82
N ALA A 85 -2.45 -15.42 -5.99
CA ALA A 85 -2.01 -16.81 -5.81
C ALA A 85 -2.22 -17.34 -4.37
N SER A 86 -2.37 -16.43 -3.40
CA SER A 86 -2.64 -16.74 -1.99
C SER A 86 -4.12 -16.54 -1.61
N HIS A 87 -4.95 -16.07 -2.53
CA HIS A 87 -6.37 -15.83 -2.27
C HIS A 87 -7.14 -17.17 -2.21
N PRO A 88 -8.07 -17.36 -1.24
CA PRO A 88 -8.86 -18.60 -1.12
C PRO A 88 -9.56 -19.03 -2.41
N MET A 89 -10.06 -18.09 -3.23
CA MET A 89 -10.70 -18.39 -4.51
C MET A 89 -9.78 -19.07 -5.54
N ASN A 90 -8.46 -18.79 -5.49
CA ASN A 90 -7.49 -19.37 -6.41
C ASN A 90 -7.16 -20.84 -6.08
N LYS A 91 -7.67 -21.37 -4.97
CA LYS A 91 -7.59 -22.82 -4.71
C LYS A 91 -8.24 -23.62 -5.83
N THR A 92 -9.36 -23.12 -6.37
CA THR A 92 -10.20 -23.89 -7.32
C THR A 92 -10.49 -23.18 -8.63
N ARG A 93 -9.97 -21.96 -8.86
CA ARG A 93 -10.24 -21.16 -10.06
C ARG A 93 -9.00 -20.42 -10.51
N ASP A 94 -8.82 -20.35 -11.82
CA ASP A 94 -7.83 -19.46 -12.40
C ASP A 94 -8.27 -18.01 -12.12
N VAL A 95 -7.30 -17.13 -11.83
CA VAL A 95 -7.54 -15.70 -11.66
C VAL A 95 -6.88 -14.97 -12.82
N ILE A 96 -7.70 -14.28 -13.60
CA ILE A 96 -7.31 -13.49 -14.76
C ILE A 96 -7.21 -12.03 -14.31
N LEU A 97 -6.03 -11.47 -14.50
CA LEU A 97 -5.68 -10.10 -14.19
C LEU A 97 -5.29 -9.42 -15.48
N PHE A 98 -5.78 -8.20 -15.70
CA PHE A 98 -5.27 -7.35 -16.76
C PHE A 98 -5.26 -5.90 -16.29
N ASP A 99 -4.28 -5.15 -16.77
CA ASP A 99 -4.24 -3.72 -16.55
C ASP A 99 -5.13 -3.07 -17.62
N GLN A 100 -6.14 -2.32 -17.18
CA GLN A 100 -7.13 -1.70 -18.07
C GLN A 100 -6.44 -0.63 -18.93
N ARG A 101 -7.10 -0.21 -20.02
CA ARG A 101 -6.53 0.68 -21.04
C ARG A 101 -5.85 1.90 -20.42
N GLY A 102 -4.62 2.15 -20.86
CA GLY A 102 -3.86 3.33 -20.47
C GLY A 102 -3.26 3.32 -19.06
N SER A 103 -3.28 2.17 -18.38
CA SER A 103 -2.84 2.09 -16.99
C SER A 103 -1.90 0.91 -16.73
N GLY A 104 -1.13 1.00 -15.66
CA GLY A 104 -0.21 -0.06 -15.25
C GLY A 104 0.86 -0.38 -16.28
N LEU A 105 0.94 -1.64 -16.67
CA LEU A 105 1.88 -2.13 -17.68
C LEU A 105 1.28 -2.14 -19.09
N SER A 106 0.02 -1.71 -19.26
CA SER A 106 -0.63 -1.60 -20.57
C SER A 106 -0.14 -0.34 -21.29
N ARG A 107 0.12 -0.46 -22.59
CA ARG A 107 0.69 0.62 -23.44
C ARG A 107 -0.30 1.00 -24.54
N PRO A 108 -0.30 2.26 -25.05
CA PRO A 108 0.81 3.25 -25.06
C PRO A 108 0.67 4.52 -24.21
N ILE A 109 -0.28 4.64 -23.27
CA ILE A 109 -0.24 5.83 -22.38
C ILE A 109 1.05 5.75 -21.57
N ASP A 110 1.96 6.67 -21.87
CA ASP A 110 3.22 6.91 -21.17
C ASP A 110 3.36 8.42 -21.08
N CYS A 111 3.31 8.96 -19.86
CA CYS A 111 3.42 10.39 -19.58
C CYS A 111 4.72 10.67 -18.82
N PRO A 112 5.89 10.65 -19.47
CA PRO A 112 7.16 10.97 -18.82
C PRO A 112 7.15 12.37 -18.18
N GLU A 113 6.34 13.29 -18.70
CA GLU A 113 6.12 14.63 -18.14
C GLU A 113 5.63 14.59 -16.69
N ALA A 114 4.87 13.57 -16.31
CA ALA A 114 4.31 13.39 -14.98
C ALA A 114 5.35 12.87 -13.97
N SER A 115 6.28 12.02 -14.42
CA SER A 115 7.16 11.24 -13.54
C SER A 115 7.92 12.06 -12.48
N SER A 116 8.91 12.86 -12.90
CA SER A 116 9.71 13.67 -11.97
C SER A 116 8.95 14.90 -11.47
N ALA A 117 8.04 15.44 -12.27
CA ALA A 117 7.29 16.63 -11.93
C ALA A 117 6.37 16.39 -10.72
N TYR A 118 5.73 15.22 -10.61
CA TYR A 118 4.92 14.89 -9.44
C TYR A 118 5.73 14.70 -8.17
N LEU A 119 6.93 14.11 -8.26
CA LEU A 119 7.84 14.01 -7.10
C LEU A 119 8.30 15.40 -6.62
N GLU A 120 8.60 16.31 -7.55
CA GLU A 120 8.97 17.68 -7.22
C GLU A 120 7.80 18.47 -6.61
N MET A 121 6.59 18.30 -7.14
CA MET A 121 5.38 18.90 -6.61
C MET A 121 5.06 18.37 -5.21
N LEU A 122 5.17 17.06 -5.00
CA LEU A 122 4.97 16.41 -3.72
C LEU A 122 5.92 16.98 -2.67
N ALA A 123 7.17 17.27 -3.02
CA ALA A 123 8.15 17.82 -2.08
C ALA A 123 7.95 19.32 -1.76
N ALA A 124 7.07 20.04 -2.48
CA ALA A 124 7.00 21.49 -2.45
C ALA A 124 5.80 22.03 -1.64
N ASP A 125 5.98 23.17 -0.97
CA ASP A 125 4.88 23.93 -0.36
C ASP A 125 4.14 24.74 -1.44
N LEU A 126 3.21 24.07 -2.13
CA LEU A 126 2.37 24.70 -3.15
C LEU A 126 0.98 24.97 -2.60
N ASP A 127 0.47 26.18 -2.81
CA ASP A 127 -0.94 26.45 -2.57
C ASP A 127 -1.83 25.64 -3.54
N ALA A 128 -3.07 25.37 -3.13
CA ALA A 128 -4.02 24.57 -3.89
C ALA A 128 -4.13 24.98 -5.37
N ARG A 129 -4.26 26.29 -5.65
CA ARG A 129 -4.47 26.78 -7.02
C ARG A 129 -3.23 26.53 -7.87
N THR A 130 -2.05 26.80 -7.32
CA THR A 130 -0.78 26.55 -8.02
C THR A 130 -0.56 25.06 -8.25
N SER A 131 -0.86 24.21 -7.26
CA SER A 131 -0.73 22.76 -7.38
C SER A 131 -1.64 22.19 -8.48
N ILE A 132 -2.93 22.54 -8.43
CA ILE A 132 -3.92 22.12 -9.44
C ILE A 132 -3.50 22.62 -10.84
N ALA A 133 -3.10 23.89 -10.98
CA ALA A 133 -2.70 24.44 -12.28
C ALA A 133 -1.44 23.76 -12.85
N ARG A 134 -0.46 23.41 -12.00
CA ARG A 134 0.73 22.68 -12.44
C ARG A 134 0.40 21.27 -12.89
N GLN A 135 -0.41 20.55 -12.11
CA GLN A 135 -0.90 19.22 -12.47
C GLN A 135 -1.69 19.26 -13.77
N ALA A 136 -2.61 20.22 -13.91
CA ALA A 136 -3.37 20.41 -15.13
C ALA A 136 -2.47 20.67 -16.36
N ASN A 137 -1.42 21.48 -16.21
CA ASN A 137 -0.47 21.75 -17.30
C ASN A 137 0.35 20.50 -17.68
N ILE A 138 0.77 19.69 -16.70
CA ILE A 138 1.47 18.42 -16.95
C ILE A 138 0.58 17.48 -17.75
N GLU A 139 -0.65 17.27 -17.26
CA GLU A 139 -1.62 16.37 -17.87
C GLU A 139 -2.06 16.85 -19.26
N SER A 140 -2.32 18.14 -19.46
CA SER A 140 -2.64 18.69 -20.78
C SER A 140 -1.47 18.55 -21.75
N THR A 141 -0.22 18.70 -21.28
CA THR A 141 0.96 18.49 -22.12
C THR A 141 1.06 17.03 -22.57
N CYS A 142 0.85 16.08 -21.66
CA CYS A 142 0.83 14.66 -22.02
C CYS A 142 -0.31 14.36 -23.01
N ARG A 143 -1.52 14.83 -22.72
CA ARG A 143 -2.70 14.70 -23.59
C ARG A 143 -2.40 15.18 -25.01
N ASP A 144 -1.91 16.41 -25.15
CA ASP A 144 -1.64 17.03 -26.45
C ASP A 144 -0.54 16.28 -27.21
N ARG A 145 0.50 15.81 -26.51
CA ARG A 145 1.52 14.95 -27.12
C ARG A 145 0.92 13.64 -27.63
N MET A 146 0.15 12.93 -26.81
CA MET A 146 -0.47 11.66 -27.21
C MET A 146 -1.39 11.84 -28.42
N ILE A 147 -2.21 12.89 -28.44
CA ILE A 147 -3.05 13.22 -29.60
C ILE A 147 -2.20 13.49 -30.85
N ASN A 148 -1.11 14.25 -30.72
CA ASN A 148 -0.18 14.50 -31.82
C ASN A 148 0.55 13.23 -32.32
N GLU A 149 0.75 12.25 -31.44
CA GLU A 149 1.27 10.92 -31.76
C GLU A 149 0.20 9.97 -32.35
N GLY A 150 -1.05 10.43 -32.45
CA GLY A 150 -2.16 9.72 -33.08
C GLY A 150 -3.00 8.88 -32.12
N ALA A 151 -2.94 9.13 -30.81
CA ALA A 151 -3.86 8.53 -29.85
C ALA A 151 -5.26 9.14 -29.97
N ASP A 152 -6.27 8.27 -29.93
CA ASP A 152 -7.67 8.63 -29.84
C ASP A 152 -8.18 8.40 -28.41
N LEU A 153 -8.37 9.49 -27.65
CA LEU A 153 -8.75 9.42 -26.24
C LEU A 153 -10.20 8.93 -26.04
N ASP A 154 -11.02 8.93 -27.10
CA ASP A 154 -12.33 8.28 -27.08
C ASP A 154 -12.19 6.75 -26.94
N GLY A 155 -10.99 6.19 -27.14
CA GLY A 155 -10.68 4.78 -26.97
C GLY A 155 -10.50 4.28 -25.53
N TYR A 156 -10.61 5.14 -24.52
CA TYR A 156 -10.18 4.79 -23.14
C TYR A 156 -11.30 4.65 -22.11
N GLY A 157 -12.57 4.70 -22.52
CA GLY A 157 -13.69 4.54 -21.61
C GLY A 157 -13.91 3.11 -21.09
N THR A 158 -14.84 2.99 -20.14
CA THR A 158 -15.31 1.74 -19.55
C THR A 158 -15.85 0.79 -20.60
N ARG A 159 -16.56 1.30 -21.61
CA ARG A 159 -17.14 0.45 -22.66
C ARG A 159 -16.11 -0.15 -23.58
N GLU A 160 -15.06 0.60 -23.90
CA GLU A 160 -13.92 0.09 -24.63
C GLU A 160 -13.18 -0.98 -23.80
N THR A 161 -13.04 -0.75 -22.49
CA THR A 161 -12.51 -1.75 -21.56
C THR A 161 -13.38 -3.03 -21.50
N VAL A 162 -14.71 -2.91 -21.51
CA VAL A 162 -15.63 -4.07 -21.60
C VAL A 162 -15.46 -4.81 -22.94
N GLY A 163 -15.25 -4.07 -24.03
CA GLY A 163 -14.90 -4.66 -25.32
C GLY A 163 -13.63 -5.52 -25.25
N ASP A 164 -12.60 -5.04 -24.54
CA ASP A 164 -11.35 -5.79 -24.35
C ASP A 164 -11.55 -7.05 -23.54
N MET A 165 -12.42 -6.99 -22.51
CA MET A 165 -12.79 -8.17 -21.76
C MET A 165 -13.34 -9.25 -22.71
N GLU A 166 -14.18 -8.91 -23.69
CA GLU A 166 -14.65 -9.90 -24.67
C GLU A 166 -13.57 -10.42 -25.62
N VAL A 167 -12.59 -9.59 -25.99
CA VAL A 167 -11.42 -10.05 -26.77
C VAL A 167 -10.59 -11.03 -25.95
N LEU A 168 -10.31 -10.69 -24.69
CA LEU A 168 -9.56 -11.52 -23.74
C LEU A 168 -10.26 -12.84 -23.49
N ARG A 169 -11.57 -12.81 -23.24
CA ARG A 169 -12.41 -13.99 -23.00
C ARG A 169 -12.29 -14.99 -24.14
N LYS A 170 -12.42 -14.50 -25.37
CA LYS A 170 -12.31 -15.32 -26.59
C LYS A 170 -10.89 -15.83 -26.80
N ALA A 171 -9.88 -15.00 -26.56
CA ALA A 171 -8.46 -15.38 -26.67
C ALA A 171 -8.07 -16.50 -25.69
N LEU A 172 -8.64 -16.49 -24.49
CA LEU A 172 -8.46 -17.52 -23.47
C LEU A 172 -9.37 -18.75 -23.65
N GLY A 173 -10.31 -18.73 -24.62
CA GLY A 173 -11.26 -19.81 -24.83
C GLY A 173 -12.28 -19.99 -23.70
N VAL A 174 -12.58 -18.93 -22.96
CA VAL A 174 -13.49 -18.94 -21.80
C VAL A 174 -14.93 -18.72 -22.27
N GLU A 175 -15.87 -19.60 -21.92
CA GLU A 175 -17.29 -19.42 -22.30
C GLU A 175 -17.98 -18.35 -21.44
N SER A 176 -17.77 -18.43 -20.13
CA SER A 176 -18.24 -17.48 -19.13
C SER A 176 -17.27 -17.45 -17.95
N TRP A 177 -17.32 -16.37 -17.17
CA TRP A 177 -16.48 -16.21 -15.99
C TRP A 177 -17.22 -15.54 -14.84
N ASN A 178 -16.56 -15.50 -13.69
CA ASN A 178 -16.98 -14.71 -12.55
C ASN A 178 -16.28 -13.35 -12.63
N VAL A 179 -17.05 -12.26 -12.56
CA VAL A 179 -16.51 -10.90 -12.65
C VAL A 179 -16.38 -10.34 -11.25
N MET A 180 -15.16 -9.95 -10.87
CA MET A 180 -14.87 -9.33 -9.59
C MET A 180 -14.33 -7.93 -9.81
N GLY A 181 -14.96 -6.92 -9.23
CA GLY A 181 -14.53 -5.53 -9.35
C GLY A 181 -14.41 -4.85 -7.99
N VAL A 182 -13.42 -3.98 -7.86
CA VAL A 182 -13.26 -3.10 -6.70
C VAL A 182 -13.27 -1.64 -7.15
N SER A 183 -13.96 -0.75 -6.42
CA SER A 183 -13.97 0.68 -6.73
C SER A 183 -14.44 0.96 -8.17
N TYR A 184 -13.71 1.73 -8.97
CA TYR A 184 -13.94 1.86 -10.43
C TYR A 184 -14.14 0.54 -11.17
N GLY A 185 -13.44 -0.54 -10.81
CA GLY A 185 -13.68 -1.86 -11.39
C GLY A 185 -15.11 -2.38 -11.19
N THR A 186 -15.85 -1.86 -10.20
CA THR A 186 -17.29 -2.13 -10.07
C THR A 186 -18.13 -1.43 -11.14
N THR A 187 -17.72 -0.26 -11.62
CA THR A 187 -18.32 0.39 -12.81
C THR A 187 -18.17 -0.51 -14.02
N VAL A 188 -16.94 -0.99 -14.26
CA VAL A 188 -16.61 -1.89 -15.37
C VAL A 188 -17.39 -3.21 -15.26
N GLY A 189 -17.44 -3.82 -14.08
CA GLY A 189 -18.18 -5.06 -13.86
C GLY A 189 -19.69 -4.91 -14.02
N LEU A 190 -20.25 -3.78 -13.58
CA LEU A 190 -21.67 -3.43 -13.77
C LEU A 190 -22.00 -3.20 -15.25
N ASP A 191 -21.12 -2.56 -16.01
CA ASP A 191 -21.32 -2.37 -17.45
C ASP A 191 -21.12 -3.68 -18.23
N TYR A 192 -20.17 -4.53 -17.82
CA TYR A 192 -19.98 -5.86 -18.39
C TYR A 192 -21.22 -6.74 -18.21
N VAL A 193 -21.80 -6.80 -17.00
CA VAL A 193 -23.01 -7.63 -16.77
C VAL A 193 -24.24 -7.07 -17.50
N ARG A 194 -24.29 -5.75 -17.74
CA ARG A 194 -25.34 -5.12 -18.55
C ARG A 194 -25.26 -5.58 -20.01
N MET A 195 -24.06 -5.60 -20.59
CA MET A 195 -23.86 -5.89 -22.01
C MET A 195 -23.69 -7.38 -22.32
N HIS A 196 -23.15 -8.15 -21.37
CA HIS A 196 -22.80 -9.57 -21.53
C HIS A 196 -23.30 -10.45 -20.36
N PRO A 197 -24.59 -10.38 -19.98
CA PRO A 197 -25.13 -11.20 -18.89
C PRO A 197 -24.96 -12.71 -19.15
N GLN A 198 -25.00 -13.14 -20.42
CA GLN A 198 -24.80 -14.53 -20.84
C GLN A 198 -23.36 -15.05 -20.65
N HIS A 199 -22.38 -14.15 -20.52
CA HIS A 199 -20.97 -14.51 -20.27
C HIS A 199 -20.55 -14.24 -18.82
N THR A 200 -21.50 -13.83 -17.97
CA THR A 200 -21.26 -13.56 -16.55
C THR A 200 -21.96 -14.61 -15.68
N ARG A 201 -21.19 -15.53 -15.10
CA ARG A 201 -21.73 -16.55 -14.19
C ARG A 201 -22.13 -15.95 -12.83
N ALA A 202 -21.26 -15.12 -12.28
CA ALA A 202 -21.46 -14.45 -10.99
C ALA A 202 -20.71 -13.12 -10.95
N LEU A 203 -21.18 -12.21 -10.12
CA LEU A 203 -20.62 -10.87 -9.95
C LEU A 203 -20.22 -10.61 -8.49
N VAL A 204 -19.01 -10.13 -8.26
CA VAL A 204 -18.50 -9.75 -6.94
C VAL A 204 -18.11 -8.28 -6.99
N LEU A 205 -18.84 -7.40 -6.30
CA LEU A 205 -18.58 -5.97 -6.32
C LEU A 205 -18.20 -5.46 -4.93
N ASP A 206 -16.98 -4.97 -4.79
CA ASP A 206 -16.44 -4.45 -3.54
C ASP A 206 -16.32 -2.93 -3.60
N SER A 207 -16.94 -2.24 -2.63
CA SER A 207 -16.86 -0.79 -2.46
C SER A 207 -17.38 -0.06 -3.69
N VAL A 208 -18.69 -0.24 -3.93
CA VAL A 208 -19.35 0.02 -5.21
C VAL A 208 -19.35 1.50 -5.62
N TYR A 209 -18.85 1.75 -6.82
CA TYR A 209 -18.89 3.01 -7.54
C TYR A 209 -19.81 2.84 -8.76
N PRO A 210 -21.13 3.05 -8.63
CA PRO A 210 -22.05 2.79 -9.73
C PRO A 210 -21.95 3.88 -10.81
N PRO A 211 -22.28 3.60 -12.08
CA PRO A 211 -22.26 4.61 -13.16
C PRO A 211 -23.05 5.88 -12.82
N SER A 212 -24.15 5.76 -12.08
CA SER A 212 -25.02 6.88 -11.70
C SER A 212 -24.46 7.77 -10.58
N PHE A 213 -23.33 7.42 -9.95
CA PHE A 213 -22.75 8.22 -8.87
C PHE A 213 -21.87 9.32 -9.47
N ALA A 214 -22.01 10.53 -8.94
CA ALA A 214 -21.22 11.69 -9.39
C ALA A 214 -19.72 11.49 -9.09
N SER A 215 -18.87 11.95 -10.00
CA SER A 215 -17.42 11.99 -9.82
C SER A 215 -16.93 13.39 -9.45
N GLY A 216 -15.67 13.51 -9.04
CA GLY A 216 -15.01 14.78 -8.74
C GLY A 216 -14.93 15.17 -7.27
N GLY A 217 -14.34 16.35 -7.03
CA GLY A 217 -14.04 16.89 -5.71
C GLY A 217 -15.23 16.98 -4.76
N ASP A 218 -16.41 17.37 -5.24
CA ASP A 218 -17.60 17.52 -4.39
C ASP A 218 -18.08 16.16 -3.84
N ALA A 219 -18.25 15.16 -4.71
CA ALA A 219 -18.69 13.81 -4.33
C ALA A 219 -17.67 13.09 -3.44
N ALA A 220 -16.37 13.24 -3.76
CA ALA A 220 -15.28 12.73 -2.93
C ALA A 220 -15.26 13.40 -1.55
N THR A 221 -15.45 14.72 -1.48
CA THR A 221 -15.49 15.49 -0.22
C THR A 221 -16.64 15.05 0.67
N ARG A 222 -17.84 14.84 0.12
CA ARG A 222 -19.00 14.32 0.87
C ARG A 222 -18.73 12.93 1.44
N SER A 223 -18.14 12.05 0.63
CA SER A 223 -17.78 10.68 1.05
C SER A 223 -16.73 10.69 2.16
N PHE A 224 -15.75 11.58 2.05
CA PHE A 224 -14.72 11.78 3.06
C PHE A 224 -15.28 12.35 4.37
N ALA A 225 -16.14 13.37 4.30
CA ALA A 225 -16.81 13.96 5.45
C ALA A 225 -17.56 12.89 6.27
N ARG A 226 -18.37 12.06 5.60
CA ARG A 226 -19.08 10.93 6.23
C ARG A 226 -18.12 9.97 6.95
N ALA A 227 -17.04 9.57 6.29
CA ALA A 227 -16.06 8.64 6.87
C ALA A 227 -15.31 9.24 8.07
N LEU A 228 -15.04 10.55 8.03
CA LEU A 228 -14.41 11.29 9.10
C LEU A 228 -15.33 11.44 10.32
N GLU A 229 -16.62 11.72 10.11
CA GLU A 229 -17.63 11.72 11.16
C GLU A 229 -17.78 10.33 11.80
N GLN A 230 -17.75 9.27 11.00
CA GLN A 230 -17.76 7.90 11.50
C GLN A 230 -16.53 7.62 12.36
N LEU A 231 -15.33 8.03 11.93
CA LEU A 231 -14.10 7.93 12.74
C LEU A 231 -14.26 8.65 14.08
N TYR A 232 -14.79 9.88 14.08
CA TYR A 232 -15.00 10.64 15.31
C TYR A 232 -16.02 9.97 16.23
N ALA A 233 -17.08 9.38 15.67
CA ALA A 233 -18.04 8.60 16.43
C ALA A 233 -17.41 7.34 17.04
N ASP A 234 -16.59 6.62 16.28
CA ASP A 234 -15.89 5.43 16.75
C ASP A 234 -14.89 5.77 17.87
N CYS A 235 -14.08 6.82 17.71
CA CYS A 235 -13.17 7.28 18.76
C CYS A 235 -13.90 7.75 20.02
N ARG A 236 -15.08 8.38 19.90
CA ARG A 236 -15.89 8.77 21.08
C ARG A 236 -16.45 7.56 21.83
N ARG A 237 -16.75 6.46 21.14
CA ARG A 237 -17.26 5.21 21.76
C ARG A 237 -16.14 4.41 22.43
N ASP A 238 -14.92 4.53 21.93
CA ASP A 238 -13.74 3.91 22.52
C ASP A 238 -13.19 4.74 23.69
N ASP A 239 -13.13 4.16 24.88
CA ASP A 239 -12.70 4.88 26.09
C ASP A 239 -11.25 5.33 26.03
N GLU A 240 -10.37 4.52 25.43
CA GLU A 240 -8.95 4.80 25.32
C GLU A 240 -8.70 5.97 24.35
N CYS A 241 -9.31 5.90 23.17
CA CYS A 241 -9.25 6.94 22.14
C CYS A 241 -9.85 8.26 22.64
N ARG A 242 -11.05 8.21 23.23
CA ARG A 242 -11.72 9.41 23.75
C ARG A 242 -10.89 10.11 24.83
N ASN A 243 -10.23 9.36 25.70
CA ASN A 243 -9.40 9.91 26.76
C ASN A 243 -8.06 10.45 26.23
N ALA A 244 -7.45 9.77 25.24
CA ALA A 244 -6.20 10.20 24.63
C ALA A 244 -6.37 11.42 23.70
N TYR A 245 -7.51 11.53 23.03
CA TYR A 245 -7.77 12.53 21.99
C TYR A 245 -9.08 13.30 22.23
N PRO A 246 -9.20 14.03 23.37
CA PRO A 246 -10.39 14.82 23.65
C PRO A 246 -10.56 15.91 22.60
N GLY A 247 -11.72 15.96 21.94
CA GLY A 247 -12.00 16.96 20.91
C GLY A 247 -11.27 16.73 19.58
N LEU A 248 -11.03 15.46 19.20
CA LEU A 248 -10.35 15.06 17.95
C LEU A 248 -10.80 15.84 16.71
N GLU A 249 -12.12 16.02 16.54
CA GLU A 249 -12.70 16.82 15.45
C GLU A 249 -12.19 18.27 15.45
N THR A 250 -12.24 18.94 16.59
CA THR A 250 -11.73 20.31 16.73
C THR A 250 -10.22 20.37 16.48
N SER A 251 -9.47 19.37 16.95
CA SER A 251 -8.03 19.27 16.70
C SER A 251 -7.71 19.14 15.21
N TYR A 252 -8.45 18.29 14.48
CA TYR A 252 -8.28 18.13 13.04
C TYR A 252 -8.53 19.46 12.29
N LEU A 253 -9.67 20.10 12.54
CA LEU A 253 -10.02 21.37 11.89
C LEU A 253 -9.00 22.47 12.20
N ALA A 254 -8.57 22.58 13.47
CA ALA A 254 -7.56 23.54 13.88
C ALA A 254 -6.18 23.26 13.23
N THR A 255 -5.83 21.99 13.07
CA THR A 255 -4.58 21.56 12.42
C THR A 255 -4.59 21.97 10.95
N VAL A 256 -5.66 21.68 10.21
CA VAL A 256 -5.81 22.12 8.81
C VAL A 256 -5.65 23.64 8.70
N ILE A 257 -6.32 24.43 9.55
CA ILE A 257 -6.20 25.90 9.58
C ILE A 257 -4.77 26.36 9.89
N ALA A 258 -4.06 25.67 10.80
CA ALA A 258 -2.69 26.00 11.13
C ALA A 258 -1.74 25.73 9.96
N LEU A 259 -1.92 24.59 9.27
CA LEU A 259 -1.13 24.18 8.11
C LEU A 259 -1.36 25.06 6.88
N GLU A 260 -2.56 25.65 6.72
CA GLU A 260 -2.81 26.68 5.68
C GLU A 260 -1.92 27.91 5.85
N ARG A 261 -1.46 28.20 7.08
CA ARG A 261 -0.62 29.36 7.38
C ARG A 261 0.87 29.02 7.40
N LYS A 262 1.20 27.81 7.84
CA LYS A 262 2.57 27.36 8.02
C LYS A 262 2.64 25.83 7.84
N PRO A 263 3.21 25.32 6.73
CA PRO A 263 3.38 23.89 6.55
C PRO A 263 4.36 23.30 7.57
N LEU A 264 4.25 22.00 7.81
CA LEU A 264 5.22 21.24 8.59
C LEU A 264 6.35 20.76 7.68
N ALA A 265 7.59 21.10 8.02
CA ALA A 265 8.78 20.58 7.34
C ALA A 265 9.09 19.17 7.86
N VAL A 266 8.58 18.15 7.17
CA VAL A 266 8.75 16.73 7.52
C VAL A 266 10.02 16.20 6.85
N PRO A 267 11.04 15.77 7.63
CA PRO A 267 12.26 15.23 7.07
C PRO A 267 12.01 13.81 6.55
N VAL A 268 12.35 13.57 5.28
CA VAL A 268 12.18 12.27 4.61
C VAL A 268 13.55 11.70 4.26
N SER A 269 13.78 10.45 4.61
CA SER A 269 15.06 9.78 4.40
C SER A 269 15.19 9.26 2.97
N ASP A 270 14.09 8.83 2.37
CA ASP A 270 14.04 8.38 0.99
C ASP A 270 14.16 9.56 0.01
N ARG A 271 15.38 9.76 -0.50
CA ARG A 271 15.72 10.78 -1.50
C ARG A 271 15.21 10.47 -2.90
N SER A 272 14.78 9.24 -3.17
CA SER A 272 14.13 8.90 -4.44
C SER A 272 12.68 9.39 -4.47
N LEU A 273 12.02 9.43 -3.31
CA LEU A 273 10.67 9.96 -3.14
C LEU A 273 10.68 11.49 -2.97
N VAL A 274 11.55 12.01 -2.09
CA VAL A 274 11.65 13.44 -1.78
C VAL A 274 13.10 13.90 -1.99
N PRO A 275 13.47 14.38 -3.20
CA PRO A 275 14.86 14.73 -3.52
C PRO A 275 15.48 15.77 -2.56
N SER A 276 14.70 16.76 -2.14
CA SER A 276 15.10 17.77 -1.15
C SER A 276 15.39 17.17 0.25
N GLY A 277 14.83 15.99 0.53
CA GLY A 277 14.80 15.33 1.85
C GLY A 277 13.89 16.01 2.87
N VAL A 278 13.10 17.00 2.44
CA VAL A 278 12.13 17.67 3.28
C VAL A 278 10.83 17.78 2.49
N PHE A 279 9.79 17.15 3.02
CA PHE A 279 8.43 17.24 2.54
C PHE A 279 7.72 18.35 3.32
N TYR A 280 7.20 19.36 2.63
CA TYR A 280 6.46 20.45 3.27
C TYR A 280 4.98 20.09 3.32
N MET A 281 4.57 19.45 4.42
CA MET A 281 3.17 19.06 4.62
C MET A 281 2.30 20.29 4.88
N ASN A 282 1.56 20.73 3.87
CA ASN A 282 0.57 21.80 3.99
C ASN A 282 -0.83 21.23 4.32
N ALA A 283 -1.85 22.09 4.26
CA ALA A 283 -3.23 21.70 4.56
C ALA A 283 -3.79 20.68 3.56
N GLN A 284 -3.45 20.79 2.28
CA GLN A 284 -3.89 19.89 1.22
C GLN A 284 -3.26 18.50 1.38
N ASP A 285 -1.96 18.46 1.66
CA ASP A 285 -1.23 17.22 1.89
C ASP A 285 -1.75 16.49 3.12
N PHE A 286 -1.91 17.20 4.24
CA PHE A 286 -2.42 16.62 5.48
C PHE A 286 -3.84 16.07 5.29
N THR A 287 -4.71 16.81 4.61
CA THR A 287 -6.08 16.36 4.31
C THR A 287 -6.08 15.11 3.42
N SER A 288 -5.23 15.08 2.40
CA SER A 288 -5.09 13.95 1.47
C SER A 288 -4.49 12.72 2.17
N ILE A 289 -3.54 12.90 3.07
CA ILE A 289 -2.97 11.85 3.93
C ILE A 289 -4.05 11.24 4.81
N ILE A 290 -4.85 12.07 5.49
CA ILE A 290 -5.93 11.58 6.36
C ILE A 290 -6.98 10.85 5.54
N HIS A 291 -7.37 11.38 4.38
CA HIS A 291 -8.25 10.70 3.42
C HIS A 291 -7.70 9.33 3.01
N GLN A 292 -6.41 9.24 2.64
CA GLN A 292 -5.76 8.00 2.24
C GLN A 292 -5.66 6.99 3.40
N MET A 293 -5.46 7.46 4.63
CA MET A 293 -5.43 6.60 5.82
C MET A 293 -6.80 5.97 6.12
N LEU A 294 -7.91 6.58 5.69
CA LEU A 294 -9.24 6.00 5.88
C LEU A 294 -9.53 4.81 4.96
N TYR A 295 -8.64 4.46 4.02
CA TYR A 295 -8.84 3.31 3.13
C TYR A 295 -8.76 1.95 3.83
N GLY A 296 -8.06 1.82 4.97
CA GLY A 296 -7.83 0.53 5.60
C GLY A 296 -7.88 0.58 7.12
N LYS A 297 -8.43 -0.46 7.76
CA LYS A 297 -8.55 -0.57 9.23
C LYS A 297 -7.26 -0.26 9.97
N ALA A 298 -6.13 -0.79 9.48
CA ALA A 298 -4.81 -0.58 10.06
C ALA A 298 -4.41 0.90 10.11
N THR A 299 -4.62 1.63 9.02
CA THR A 299 -4.28 3.06 8.93
C THR A 299 -5.32 3.93 9.63
N ILE A 300 -6.61 3.55 9.63
CA ILE A 300 -7.65 4.25 10.40
C ILE A 300 -7.28 4.31 11.89
N SER A 301 -6.72 3.22 12.43
CA SER A 301 -6.31 3.15 13.84
C SER A 301 -5.31 4.23 14.27
N LEU A 302 -4.54 4.77 13.32
CA LEU A 302 -3.49 5.78 13.55
C LEU A 302 -3.97 7.20 13.33
N VAL A 303 -5.12 7.41 12.68
CA VAL A 303 -5.58 8.75 12.30
C VAL A 303 -5.66 9.69 13.52
N PRO A 304 -6.21 9.30 14.67
CA PRO A 304 -6.21 10.18 15.85
C PRO A 304 -4.80 10.58 16.31
N LYS A 305 -3.84 9.64 16.29
CA LYS A 305 -2.45 9.92 16.66
C LYS A 305 -1.77 10.85 15.67
N VAL A 306 -1.99 10.67 14.37
CA VAL A 306 -1.42 11.53 13.33
C VAL A 306 -1.97 12.96 13.44
N ILE A 307 -3.27 13.12 13.73
CA ILE A 307 -3.86 14.44 14.00
C ILE A 307 -3.20 15.09 15.23
N ASP A 308 -3.00 14.34 16.31
CA ASP A 308 -2.34 14.82 17.52
C ASP A 308 -0.88 15.25 17.27
N LEU A 309 -0.11 14.44 16.56
CA LEU A 309 1.29 14.74 16.20
C LEU A 309 1.38 15.99 15.33
N ALA A 310 0.53 16.10 14.31
CA ALA A 310 0.49 17.27 13.42
C ALA A 310 0.05 18.53 14.18
N ALA A 311 -0.94 18.43 15.07
CA ALA A 311 -1.41 19.54 15.90
C ALA A 311 -0.31 20.08 16.83
N ARG A 312 0.59 19.22 17.31
CA ARG A 312 1.76 19.57 18.13
C ARG A 312 2.98 20.01 17.32
N GLY A 313 2.94 19.84 16.00
CA GLY A 313 4.05 20.14 15.10
C GLY A 313 5.20 19.13 15.20
N GLU A 314 4.94 17.89 15.61
CA GLU A 314 5.90 16.79 15.69
C GLU A 314 6.24 16.22 14.30
N ALA A 315 6.77 17.08 13.41
CA ALA A 315 7.03 16.75 12.00
C ALA A 315 7.95 15.52 11.82
N GLU A 316 8.89 15.33 12.73
CA GLU A 316 9.82 14.21 12.72
C GLU A 316 9.14 12.85 12.83
N ALA A 317 8.04 12.78 13.58
CA ALA A 317 7.27 11.55 13.81
C ALA A 317 6.43 11.14 12.59
N LEU A 318 6.19 12.06 11.65
CA LEU A 318 5.37 11.85 10.46
C LEU A 318 6.19 11.40 9.23
N ALA A 319 7.52 11.34 9.35
CA ALA A 319 8.43 11.00 8.26
C ALA A 319 8.11 9.66 7.59
N GLY A 320 7.99 8.58 8.39
CA GLY A 320 7.69 7.25 7.85
C GLY A 320 6.29 7.15 7.25
N LEU A 321 5.35 7.98 7.68
CA LEU A 321 4.02 8.05 7.09
C LEU A 321 4.07 8.58 5.64
N VAL A 322 4.87 9.63 5.40
CA VAL A 322 5.09 10.17 4.05
C VAL A 322 5.74 9.11 3.16
N GLU A 323 6.73 8.37 3.67
CA GLU A 323 7.42 7.30 2.92
C GLU A 323 6.50 6.13 2.54
N ILE A 324 5.53 5.77 3.39
CA ILE A 324 4.57 4.69 3.09
C ILE A 324 3.44 5.17 2.17
N LEU A 325 2.87 6.35 2.45
CA LEU A 325 1.66 6.82 1.76
C LEU A 325 1.96 7.54 0.45
N GLY A 326 3.11 8.22 0.31
CA GLY A 326 3.50 8.94 -0.90
C GLY A 326 3.45 8.04 -2.16
N PRO A 327 4.14 6.89 -2.16
CA PRO A 327 4.08 5.96 -3.29
C PRO A 327 2.69 5.40 -3.56
N LEU A 328 1.83 5.25 -2.54
CA LEU A 328 0.45 4.78 -2.72
C LEU A 328 -0.41 5.82 -3.44
N ALA A 329 -0.21 7.11 -3.13
CA ALA A 329 -0.93 8.21 -3.79
C ALA A 329 -0.57 8.34 -5.28
N MET A 330 0.64 7.93 -5.69
CA MET A 330 1.10 7.98 -7.08
C MET A 330 0.78 6.72 -7.91
N ARG A 331 0.04 5.74 -7.38
CA ARG A 331 -0.29 4.50 -8.11
C ARG A 331 -1.38 4.66 -9.17
N ILE A 332 -2.10 5.77 -9.13
CA ILE A 332 -3.15 6.06 -10.08
C ILE A 332 -2.57 6.89 -11.22
N ASP A 333 -2.64 6.34 -12.43
CA ASP A 333 -2.36 7.08 -13.65
C ASP A 333 -3.46 8.13 -13.86
N LEU A 334 -3.11 9.41 -13.65
CA LEU A 334 -4.07 10.50 -13.72
C LEU A 334 -4.54 10.75 -15.16
N THR A 335 -3.69 10.53 -16.15
CA THR A 335 -4.04 10.68 -17.57
C THR A 335 -5.11 9.67 -17.99
N ALA A 336 -4.95 8.40 -17.59
CA ALA A 336 -5.95 7.37 -17.78
C ALA A 336 -7.23 7.70 -17.01
N ARG A 337 -7.09 8.17 -15.77
CA ARG A 337 -8.24 8.57 -14.93
C ARG A 337 -9.06 9.68 -15.59
N LEU A 338 -8.40 10.74 -16.08
CA LEU A 338 -9.03 11.84 -16.79
C LEU A 338 -9.72 11.36 -18.07
N SER A 339 -9.06 10.49 -18.86
CA SER A 339 -9.63 9.95 -20.10
C SER A 339 -10.91 9.14 -19.88
N VAL A 340 -11.09 8.54 -18.70
CA VAL A 340 -12.33 7.86 -18.30
C VAL A 340 -13.34 8.85 -17.70
N GLU A 341 -12.97 9.51 -16.59
CA GLU A 341 -13.90 10.29 -15.77
C GLU A 341 -14.47 11.50 -16.50
N CYS A 342 -13.64 12.18 -17.32
CA CYS A 342 -14.07 13.35 -18.09
C CYS A 342 -15.13 13.00 -19.14
N ARG A 343 -15.04 11.80 -19.74
CA ARG A 343 -15.99 11.37 -20.76
C ARG A 343 -17.28 10.82 -20.17
N GLU A 344 -17.19 10.10 -19.06
CA GLU A 344 -18.32 9.32 -18.55
C GLU A 344 -19.20 10.06 -17.56
N ARG A 345 -18.58 10.71 -16.58
CA ARG A 345 -19.29 11.20 -15.39
C ARG A 345 -19.22 12.71 -15.23
N TRP A 346 -18.31 13.40 -15.92
CA TRP A 346 -18.18 14.85 -15.84
C TRP A 346 -19.48 15.59 -16.15
N LEU A 347 -20.22 15.14 -17.17
CA LEU A 347 -21.48 15.75 -17.60
C LEU A 347 -22.71 15.23 -16.83
N THR A 348 -22.54 14.44 -15.77
CA THR A 348 -23.65 13.89 -14.98
C THR A 348 -24.44 15.02 -14.30
N PRO A 349 -25.77 15.12 -14.50
CA PRO A 349 -26.59 16.09 -13.79
C PRO A 349 -26.46 15.93 -12.26
N GLY A 350 -26.25 17.05 -11.56
CA GLY A 350 -26.09 17.04 -10.10
C GLY A 350 -24.69 16.69 -9.60
N ARG A 351 -23.69 16.62 -10.50
CA ARG A 351 -22.27 16.50 -10.12
C ARG A 351 -21.85 17.56 -9.09
N ASN A 352 -22.19 18.82 -9.37
CA ASN A 352 -21.90 19.93 -8.46
C ASN A 352 -22.91 19.94 -7.33
N LEU A 353 -22.42 19.79 -6.10
CA LEU A 353 -23.27 19.72 -4.92
C LEU A 353 -23.60 21.13 -4.43
N THR A 354 -24.86 21.51 -4.52
CA THR A 354 -25.32 22.83 -4.07
C THR A 354 -25.69 22.87 -2.57
N ASP A 355 -25.81 21.71 -1.95
CA ASP A 355 -26.32 21.50 -0.59
C ASP A 355 -25.23 21.05 0.39
N MET A 356 -23.98 21.49 0.22
CA MET A 356 -22.90 21.07 1.10
C MET A 356 -23.08 21.56 2.54
N ASP A 357 -22.75 20.70 3.52
CA ASP A 357 -22.80 21.08 4.93
C ASP A 357 -21.57 21.92 5.37
N ARG A 358 -21.41 22.16 6.67
CA ARG A 358 -20.27 22.95 7.19
C ARG A 358 -18.94 22.20 7.07
N LEU A 359 -18.90 20.91 7.41
CA LEU A 359 -17.69 20.11 7.37
C LEU A 359 -17.27 19.86 5.91
N GLU A 360 -18.22 19.52 5.04
CA GLU A 360 -18.00 19.35 3.62
C GLU A 360 -17.40 20.61 2.99
N ARG A 361 -17.97 21.81 3.23
CA ARG A 361 -17.38 23.07 2.73
C ARG A 361 -15.98 23.35 3.27
N PHE A 362 -15.70 22.96 4.51
CA PHE A 362 -14.37 23.10 5.10
C PHE A 362 -13.37 22.19 4.40
N LEU A 363 -13.73 20.91 4.24
CA LEU A 363 -12.89 19.91 3.60
C LEU A 363 -12.66 20.21 2.12
N ARG A 364 -13.65 20.72 1.40
CA ARG A 364 -13.55 21.07 -0.03
C ARG A 364 -12.41 22.05 -0.36
N ARG A 365 -11.98 22.87 0.61
CA ARG A 365 -10.85 23.81 0.47
C ARG A 365 -9.47 23.14 0.49
N SER A 366 -9.39 21.94 1.05
CA SER A 366 -8.13 21.24 1.34
C SER A 366 -8.05 19.86 0.69
N LEU A 367 -9.16 19.17 0.44
CA LEU A 367 -9.18 17.94 -0.35
C LEU A 367 -9.18 18.28 -1.86
N THR A 368 -8.02 18.63 -2.40
CA THR A 368 -7.88 19.13 -3.78
C THR A 368 -7.34 18.09 -4.77
N ILE A 369 -7.05 16.87 -4.32
CA ILE A 369 -6.51 15.77 -5.16
C ILE A 369 -7.48 15.34 -6.28
N PHE A 370 -8.73 15.77 -6.24
CA PHE A 370 -9.79 15.51 -7.21
C PHE A 370 -10.28 16.77 -7.94
N ASP A 371 -9.49 17.85 -7.91
CA ASP A 371 -9.86 19.13 -8.52
C ASP A 371 -9.23 19.32 -9.90
N THR A 372 -8.28 18.47 -10.30
CA THR A 372 -7.68 18.54 -11.65
C THR A 372 -8.73 18.32 -12.74
N GLU A 373 -9.71 17.45 -12.51
CA GLU A 373 -10.83 17.26 -13.43
C GLU A 373 -11.58 18.57 -13.65
N ASP A 374 -11.74 19.39 -12.60
CA ASP A 374 -12.46 20.66 -12.67
C ASP A 374 -11.80 21.71 -13.56
N VAL A 375 -10.52 21.52 -13.87
CA VAL A 375 -9.78 22.37 -14.81
C VAL A 375 -9.73 21.77 -16.21
N LEU A 376 -9.66 20.45 -16.34
CA LEU A 376 -9.33 19.81 -17.61
C LEU A 376 -10.50 19.18 -18.34
N CYS A 377 -11.54 18.71 -17.65
CA CYS A 377 -12.49 17.80 -18.28
C CYS A 377 -13.37 18.44 -19.36
N GLU A 378 -13.61 19.75 -19.31
CA GLU A 378 -14.34 20.46 -20.37
C GLU A 378 -13.59 20.39 -21.72
N ASP A 379 -12.26 20.40 -21.67
CA ASP A 379 -11.37 20.37 -22.85
C ASP A 379 -10.77 18.97 -23.13
N TRP A 380 -10.92 18.00 -22.23
CA TRP A 380 -10.22 16.70 -22.34
C TRP A 380 -10.82 15.77 -23.40
N ALA A 381 -12.14 15.61 -23.39
CA ALA A 381 -12.87 14.77 -24.33
C ALA A 381 -14.33 15.26 -24.45
N PRO A 382 -14.63 16.21 -25.35
CA PRO A 382 -15.94 16.87 -25.39
C PRO A 382 -17.08 15.98 -25.92
N GLN A 383 -16.78 14.79 -26.47
CA GLN A 383 -17.77 13.94 -27.13
C GLN A 383 -18.29 12.82 -26.22
N PHE A 384 -19.38 13.16 -25.51
CA PHE A 384 -20.52 12.30 -25.21
C PHE A 384 -20.26 10.99 -24.45
N SER A 385 -20.63 10.98 -23.17
CA SER A 385 -21.06 9.78 -22.46
C SER A 385 -22.29 9.22 -23.16
N ASP A 386 -22.29 7.94 -23.53
CA ASP A 386 -23.53 7.28 -23.90
C ASP A 386 -24.60 7.50 -22.79
N PRO A 387 -25.80 8.02 -23.09
CA PRO A 387 -26.78 8.42 -22.07
C PRO A 387 -27.22 7.25 -21.20
N ASP A 388 -27.15 6.03 -21.74
CA ASP A 388 -27.53 4.81 -21.04
C ASP A 388 -26.40 4.29 -20.13
N PHE A 389 -25.17 4.76 -20.28
CA PHE A 389 -24.04 4.35 -19.43
C PHE A 389 -24.33 4.66 -17.95
N ASN A 390 -24.70 5.90 -17.66
CA ASN A 390 -24.98 6.40 -16.30
C ASN A 390 -26.32 5.91 -15.73
N ALA A 391 -27.13 5.18 -16.52
CA ALA A 391 -28.38 4.61 -16.03
C ALA A 391 -28.10 3.55 -14.94
N PRO A 392 -28.94 3.40 -13.91
CA PRO A 392 -28.76 2.34 -12.92
C PRO A 392 -28.82 0.94 -13.54
N VAL A 393 -27.94 0.04 -13.10
CA VAL A 393 -27.83 -1.32 -13.64
C VAL A 393 -28.75 -2.26 -12.85
N SER A 394 -29.46 -3.14 -13.56
CA SER A 394 -30.23 -4.25 -12.96
C SER A 394 -29.89 -5.53 -13.70
N SER A 395 -29.75 -6.66 -13.00
CA SER A 395 -29.43 -7.95 -13.61
C SER A 395 -29.93 -9.12 -12.75
N PRO A 396 -30.38 -10.23 -13.36
CA PRO A 396 -30.70 -11.46 -12.65
C PRO A 396 -29.46 -12.31 -12.31
N VAL A 397 -28.26 -11.92 -12.78
CA VAL A 397 -27.00 -12.63 -12.48
C VAL A 397 -26.78 -12.64 -10.96
N PRO A 398 -26.46 -13.80 -10.35
CA PRO A 398 -26.12 -13.86 -8.94
C PRO A 398 -24.96 -12.92 -8.62
N ALA A 399 -25.13 -12.11 -7.57
CA ALA A 399 -24.15 -11.09 -7.22
C ALA A 399 -23.93 -11.01 -5.72
N ILE A 400 -22.71 -10.72 -5.28
CA ILE A 400 -22.42 -10.32 -3.91
C ILE A 400 -21.79 -8.92 -3.89
N PHE A 401 -22.26 -8.11 -2.95
CA PHE A 401 -21.90 -6.71 -2.80
C PHE A 401 -21.26 -6.49 -1.43
N TYR A 402 -20.12 -5.81 -1.41
CA TYR A 402 -19.42 -5.46 -0.18
C TYR A 402 -19.30 -3.94 -0.02
N SER A 403 -19.39 -3.47 1.23
CA SER A 403 -19.05 -2.10 1.59
C SER A 403 -18.32 -2.06 2.93
N GLY A 404 -17.37 -1.13 3.07
CA GLY A 404 -16.76 -0.81 4.36
C GLY A 404 -17.49 0.34 5.05
N ALA A 405 -17.73 0.21 6.34
CA ALA A 405 -18.39 1.26 7.13
C ALA A 405 -17.68 2.62 7.05
N ASN A 406 -16.34 2.61 7.03
CA ASN A 406 -15.49 3.80 7.04
C ASN A 406 -14.98 4.18 5.64
N ASP A 407 -15.58 3.68 4.56
CA ASP A 407 -15.12 3.94 3.18
C ASP A 407 -15.15 5.45 2.83
N PRO A 408 -14.01 6.12 2.59
CA PRO A 408 -13.95 7.55 2.35
C PRO A 408 -14.28 7.95 0.91
N ILE A 409 -14.43 7.01 -0.02
CA ILE A 409 -14.57 7.29 -1.46
C ILE A 409 -15.88 6.73 -2.06
N THR A 410 -16.27 5.52 -1.69
CA THR A 410 -17.50 4.86 -2.18
C THR A 410 -18.42 4.51 -1.01
N PRO A 411 -19.32 5.43 -0.61
CA PRO A 411 -20.19 5.24 0.55
C PRO A 411 -20.98 3.92 0.54
N PRO A 412 -21.23 3.29 1.70
CA PRO A 412 -22.13 2.13 1.81
C PRO A 412 -23.49 2.32 1.14
N GLU A 413 -23.98 3.56 1.11
CA GLU A 413 -25.22 3.95 0.44
C GLU A 413 -25.20 3.62 -1.06
N ASN A 414 -24.06 3.79 -1.74
CA ASN A 414 -23.91 3.43 -3.14
C ASN A 414 -24.08 1.92 -3.35
N THR A 415 -23.46 1.14 -2.47
CA THR A 415 -23.54 -0.32 -2.49
C THR A 415 -24.98 -0.79 -2.26
N LEU A 416 -25.64 -0.25 -1.22
CA LEU A 416 -27.03 -0.59 -0.90
C LEU A 416 -28.00 -0.22 -2.02
N ALA A 417 -27.83 0.96 -2.64
CA ALA A 417 -28.66 1.39 -3.76
C ALA A 417 -28.48 0.51 -5.00
N THR A 418 -27.27 -0.02 -5.23
CA THR A 418 -26.96 -0.89 -6.36
C THR A 418 -27.47 -2.30 -6.12
N PHE A 419 -27.17 -2.88 -4.95
CA PHE A 419 -27.61 -4.21 -4.52
C PHE A 419 -29.12 -4.43 -4.69
N ARG A 420 -29.94 -3.43 -4.34
CA ARG A 420 -31.42 -3.51 -4.45
C ARG A 420 -31.94 -3.76 -5.87
N ARG A 421 -31.09 -3.62 -6.89
CA ARG A 421 -31.43 -3.84 -8.31
C ARG A 421 -31.07 -5.24 -8.81
N PHE A 422 -30.54 -6.10 -7.94
CA PHE A 422 -30.14 -7.47 -8.26
C PHE A 422 -31.01 -8.45 -7.46
N PRO A 423 -32.02 -9.08 -8.08
CA PRO A 423 -32.93 -9.99 -7.38
C PRO A 423 -32.26 -11.20 -6.75
N ALA A 424 -31.14 -11.65 -7.33
CA ALA A 424 -30.27 -12.71 -6.81
C ALA A 424 -29.02 -12.14 -6.11
N GLY A 425 -29.07 -10.89 -5.69
CA GLY A 425 -28.00 -10.20 -4.98
C GLY A 425 -27.91 -10.62 -3.52
N GLN A 426 -26.71 -10.54 -2.96
CA GLN A 426 -26.43 -10.67 -1.53
C GLN A 426 -25.56 -9.47 -1.10
N TYR A 427 -25.77 -8.94 0.11
CA TYR A 427 -25.05 -7.77 0.59
C TYR A 427 -24.40 -8.05 1.93
N VAL A 428 -23.11 -7.77 2.03
CA VAL A 428 -22.32 -7.91 3.25
C VAL A 428 -21.71 -6.55 3.60
N HIS A 429 -22.18 -5.97 4.69
CA HIS A 429 -21.64 -4.73 5.24
C HIS A 429 -20.53 -5.05 6.24
N VAL A 430 -19.31 -4.58 5.97
CA VAL A 430 -18.14 -4.90 6.79
C VAL A 430 -17.84 -3.72 7.73
N PRO A 431 -17.92 -3.91 9.06
CA PRO A 431 -17.66 -2.84 10.01
C PRO A 431 -16.16 -2.55 10.13
N HIS A 432 -15.81 -1.37 10.65
CA HIS A 432 -14.46 -1.03 11.09
C HIS A 432 -13.37 -1.04 10.00
N THR A 433 -13.77 -0.97 8.73
CA THR A 433 -12.86 -0.99 7.59
C THR A 433 -13.27 0.05 6.56
N GLY A 434 -12.31 0.47 5.75
CA GLY A 434 -12.49 1.42 4.68
C GLY A 434 -12.77 0.76 3.33
N HIS A 435 -12.01 1.15 2.33
CA HIS A 435 -12.24 0.86 0.93
C HIS A 435 -11.54 -0.41 0.41
N GLY A 436 -12.28 -1.24 -0.30
CA GLY A 436 -11.85 -2.55 -0.78
C GLY A 436 -11.73 -3.54 0.39
N VAL A 437 -12.85 -4.10 0.84
CA VAL A 437 -12.91 -4.90 2.07
C VAL A 437 -12.47 -6.36 1.88
N ASP A 438 -12.55 -6.90 0.66
CA ASP A 438 -12.10 -8.26 0.35
C ASP A 438 -10.59 -8.42 0.65
N ARG A 439 -9.77 -7.48 0.18
CA ARG A 439 -8.33 -7.44 0.52
C ARG A 439 -8.05 -7.20 2.00
N SER A 440 -9.02 -6.72 2.77
CA SER A 440 -8.81 -6.22 4.13
C SER A 440 -8.95 -7.29 5.22
N HIS A 441 -9.66 -8.39 4.98
CA HIS A 441 -9.89 -9.42 6.01
C HIS A 441 -10.03 -10.83 5.44
N LEU A 442 -9.54 -11.85 6.16
CA LEU A 442 -9.63 -13.26 5.70
C LEU A 442 -11.08 -13.74 5.59
N CYS A 443 -11.93 -13.41 6.57
CA CYS A 443 -13.36 -13.73 6.55
C CYS A 443 -14.03 -13.31 5.22
N VAL A 444 -13.81 -12.09 4.74
CA VAL A 444 -14.42 -11.61 3.49
C VAL A 444 -13.92 -12.40 2.28
N ARG A 445 -12.62 -12.72 2.22
CA ARG A 445 -12.03 -13.55 1.16
C ARG A 445 -12.60 -14.96 1.13
N GLU A 446 -12.89 -15.53 2.30
CA GLU A 446 -13.55 -16.83 2.42
C GLU A 446 -15.03 -16.78 2.01
N ILE A 447 -15.74 -15.71 2.37
CA ILE A 447 -17.11 -15.46 1.89
C ILE A 447 -17.10 -15.35 0.35
N THR A 448 -16.18 -14.59 -0.24
CA THR A 448 -16.02 -14.47 -1.69
C THR A 448 -15.78 -15.83 -2.34
N ALA A 449 -14.87 -16.64 -1.80
CA ALA A 449 -14.60 -17.98 -2.34
C ALA A 449 -15.83 -18.90 -2.24
N ALA A 450 -16.55 -18.88 -1.12
CA ALA A 450 -17.76 -19.67 -0.91
C ALA A 450 -18.90 -19.24 -1.86
N PHE A 451 -19.08 -17.93 -2.05
CA PHE A 451 -20.02 -17.39 -3.04
C PHE A 451 -19.69 -17.86 -4.46
N LEU A 452 -18.40 -17.81 -4.85
CA LEU A 452 -18.01 -18.24 -6.18
C LEU A 452 -18.25 -19.74 -6.41
N ASP A 453 -18.12 -20.57 -5.36
CA ASP A 453 -18.44 -22.00 -5.42
C ASP A 453 -19.94 -22.25 -5.69
N ASP A 454 -20.84 -21.59 -4.96
CA ASP A 454 -22.28 -21.63 -5.22
C ASP A 454 -22.92 -20.23 -5.13
N PRO A 455 -23.00 -19.48 -6.24
CA PRO A 455 -23.47 -18.09 -6.24
C PRO A 455 -24.94 -17.92 -5.84
N ARG A 456 -25.72 -19.01 -5.87
CA ARG A 456 -27.14 -18.98 -5.50
C ARG A 456 -27.38 -19.42 -4.06
N ALA A 457 -26.39 -20.05 -3.42
CA ALA A 457 -26.46 -20.33 -2.00
C ALA A 457 -26.33 -19.03 -1.20
N LEU A 458 -27.09 -18.96 -0.09
CA LEU A 458 -26.93 -17.89 0.88
C LEU A 458 -25.54 -18.00 1.52
N VAL A 459 -24.74 -16.94 1.41
CA VAL A 459 -23.43 -16.89 2.05
C VAL A 459 -23.57 -16.84 3.56
N ARG A 460 -22.67 -17.52 4.26
CA ARG A 460 -22.56 -17.40 5.73
C ARG A 460 -21.55 -16.31 6.04
N ASP A 461 -22.03 -15.19 6.55
CA ASP A 461 -21.24 -14.00 6.86
C ASP A 461 -21.05 -13.78 8.37
N GLY A 462 -21.39 -14.77 9.21
CA GLY A 462 -21.31 -14.65 10.67
C GLY A 462 -19.94 -14.21 11.20
N CYS A 463 -18.84 -14.57 10.52
CA CYS A 463 -17.49 -14.14 10.89
C CYS A 463 -17.27 -12.62 10.75
N VAL A 464 -18.14 -11.90 10.03
CA VAL A 464 -18.11 -10.43 9.93
C VAL A 464 -18.45 -9.80 11.28
N GLY A 465 -19.32 -10.43 12.07
CA GLY A 465 -19.64 -10.00 13.43
C GLY A 465 -18.48 -10.13 14.41
N ASP A 466 -17.51 -11.00 14.11
CA ASP A 466 -16.31 -11.21 14.92
C ASP A 466 -15.15 -10.27 14.54
N ILE A 467 -15.33 -9.44 13.49
CA ILE A 467 -14.33 -8.44 13.12
C ILE A 467 -14.22 -7.43 14.26
N THR A 468 -13.06 -7.42 14.90
CA THR A 468 -12.82 -6.58 16.06
C THR A 468 -13.01 -5.09 15.74
N PRO A 469 -13.38 -4.26 16.73
CA PRO A 469 -13.33 -2.81 16.60
C PRO A 469 -11.95 -2.29 16.18
N ILE A 470 -11.90 -1.03 15.77
CA ILE A 470 -10.64 -0.36 15.40
C ILE A 470 -9.81 -0.17 16.68
N PRO A 471 -8.61 -0.77 16.79
CA PRO A 471 -7.76 -0.62 17.96
C PRO A 471 -6.99 0.69 17.86
N PHE A 472 -7.60 1.81 18.27
CA PHE A 472 -6.99 3.13 18.14
C PHE A 472 -5.65 3.21 18.87
N VAL A 473 -4.63 3.69 18.15
CA VAL A 473 -3.29 3.85 18.72
C VAL A 473 -3.25 5.10 19.58
N THR A 474 -3.09 4.94 20.89
CA THR A 474 -2.95 6.04 21.85
C THR A 474 -1.50 6.27 22.27
N GLN A 475 -0.69 5.21 22.26
CA GLN A 475 0.72 5.25 22.60
C GLN A 475 1.56 4.54 21.54
N VAL A 476 2.69 5.15 21.19
CA VAL A 476 3.68 4.60 20.27
C VAL A 476 5.06 5.06 20.72
N ALA A 477 6.04 4.16 20.69
CA ALA A 477 7.44 4.54 20.90
C ALA A 477 7.99 5.07 19.58
N LEU A 478 7.93 6.39 19.40
CA LEU A 478 8.32 7.03 18.15
C LEU A 478 9.74 6.66 17.74
N SER A 479 9.92 6.30 16.47
CA SER A 479 11.22 5.90 15.95
C SER A 479 11.30 6.05 14.44
N ARG A 480 12.29 6.79 13.96
CA ARG A 480 12.59 6.94 12.53
C ARG A 480 13.18 5.68 11.92
N GLY A 481 13.86 4.87 12.73
CA GLY A 481 14.54 3.67 12.27
C GLY A 481 13.66 2.44 12.12
N ALA A 482 12.46 2.44 12.72
CA ALA A 482 11.58 1.28 12.72
C ALA A 482 11.20 0.83 11.31
N LEU A 483 10.75 1.75 10.46
CA LEU A 483 10.31 1.46 9.09
C LEU A 483 11.48 1.06 8.16
N PRO A 484 12.58 1.83 8.01
CA PRO A 484 13.71 1.44 7.17
C PRO A 484 14.33 0.10 7.60
N PHE A 485 14.39 -0.13 8.92
CA PHE A 485 14.89 -1.40 9.44
C PHE A 485 13.98 -2.57 9.04
N ALA A 486 12.67 -2.41 9.19
CA ALA A 486 11.70 -3.44 8.78
C ALA A 486 11.79 -3.77 7.28
N ALA A 487 11.85 -2.75 6.43
CA ALA A 487 12.02 -2.93 4.98
C ALA A 487 13.31 -3.69 4.66
N GLY A 488 14.43 -3.31 5.27
CA GLY A 488 15.70 -3.99 5.06
C GLY A 488 15.69 -5.44 5.55
N VAL A 489 14.97 -5.75 6.64
CA VAL A 489 14.82 -7.13 7.14
C VAL A 489 14.05 -7.99 6.14
N LEU A 490 12.92 -7.50 5.63
CA LEU A 490 12.09 -8.22 4.64
C LEU A 490 12.85 -8.53 3.35
N GLN A 491 13.74 -7.62 2.93
CA GLN A 491 14.57 -7.80 1.74
C GLN A 491 15.87 -8.57 2.00
N MET A 492 16.13 -9.00 3.25
CA MET A 492 17.43 -9.54 3.70
C MET A 492 18.62 -8.61 3.41
N GLN A 493 18.37 -7.31 3.29
CA GLN A 493 19.34 -6.28 2.93
C GLN A 493 19.66 -5.31 4.08
N SER A 494 19.10 -5.52 5.28
CA SER A 494 19.34 -4.64 6.42
C SER A 494 20.82 -4.66 6.85
N PRO A 495 21.56 -3.54 6.72
CA PRO A 495 22.95 -3.46 7.17
C PRO A 495 23.08 -3.74 8.67
N PHE A 496 22.10 -3.31 9.47
CA PHE A 496 22.07 -3.61 10.91
C PHE A 496 21.98 -5.09 11.19
N LEU A 497 21.10 -5.83 10.49
CA LEU A 497 20.95 -7.26 10.71
C LEU A 497 22.27 -7.98 10.37
N LEU A 498 22.85 -7.67 9.21
CA LEU A 498 24.11 -8.27 8.76
C LEU A 498 25.28 -7.97 9.69
N VAL A 499 25.43 -6.70 10.09
CA VAL A 499 26.47 -6.24 11.01
C VAL A 499 26.28 -6.85 12.40
N SER A 500 25.04 -6.93 12.90
CA SER A 500 24.74 -7.53 14.20
C SER A 500 25.01 -9.03 14.23
N LEU A 501 24.68 -9.76 13.15
CA LEU A 501 25.02 -11.17 13.01
C LEU A 501 26.54 -11.39 12.99
N ALA A 502 27.25 -10.59 12.19
CA ALA A 502 28.71 -10.70 12.06
C ALA A 502 29.44 -10.35 13.37
N ILE A 503 29.12 -9.20 13.98
CA ILE A 503 29.75 -8.74 15.21
C ILE A 503 29.32 -9.62 16.39
N GLY A 504 28.04 -9.95 16.50
CA GLY A 504 27.53 -10.82 17.57
C GLY A 504 28.16 -12.20 17.54
N GLY A 505 28.25 -12.81 16.35
CA GLY A 505 28.96 -14.09 16.16
C GLY A 505 30.44 -13.99 16.52
N LEU A 506 31.13 -12.93 16.07
CA LEU A 506 32.54 -12.70 16.41
C LEU A 506 32.76 -12.56 17.92
N LEU A 507 31.91 -11.80 18.62
CA LEU A 507 32.02 -11.60 20.08
C LEU A 507 31.82 -12.88 20.87
N ILE A 508 30.93 -13.77 20.40
CA ILE A 508 30.72 -15.10 20.99
C ILE A 508 31.94 -15.99 20.77
N VAL A 509 32.43 -16.08 19.53
CA VAL A 509 33.61 -16.91 19.20
C VAL A 509 34.84 -16.44 19.97
N VAL A 510 35.08 -15.11 20.02
CA VAL A 510 36.14 -14.53 20.82
C VAL A 510 35.92 -14.85 22.30
N GLY A 511 34.73 -14.63 22.86
CA GLY A 511 34.41 -14.99 24.24
C GLY A 511 34.71 -16.47 24.56
N MET A 512 34.31 -17.38 23.68
CA MET A 512 34.50 -18.83 23.83
C MET A 512 35.99 -19.24 23.78
N ILE A 513 36.74 -18.79 22.76
CA ILE A 513 38.18 -19.06 22.64
C ILE A 513 38.91 -18.57 23.89
N TRP A 514 38.47 -17.44 24.44
CA TRP A 514 39.07 -16.84 25.62
C TRP A 514 38.73 -17.57 26.91
N MET A 515 37.48 -18.01 27.05
CA MET A 515 37.08 -18.88 28.16
C MET A 515 37.89 -20.19 28.14
N LEU A 516 38.03 -20.81 26.97
CA LEU A 516 38.80 -22.05 26.79
C LEU A 516 40.29 -21.87 27.11
N THR A 517 40.90 -20.75 26.69
CA THR A 517 42.30 -20.45 27.02
C THR A 517 42.51 -20.11 28.50
N ALA A 518 41.56 -19.45 29.15
CA ALA A 518 41.59 -19.20 30.59
C ALA A 518 41.50 -20.50 31.40
N VAL A 519 40.59 -21.40 31.02
CA VAL A 519 40.43 -22.74 31.61
C VAL A 519 41.69 -23.59 31.39
N SER A 520 42.23 -23.63 30.17
CA SER A 520 43.46 -24.35 29.84
C SER A 520 44.65 -23.87 30.69
N ARG A 521 44.80 -22.55 30.88
CA ARG A 521 45.86 -21.98 31.74
C ARG A 521 45.68 -22.36 33.22
N SER A 522 44.44 -22.43 33.70
CA SER A 522 44.14 -22.85 35.07
C SER A 522 44.54 -24.31 35.34
N GLN A 523 44.35 -25.20 34.36
CA GLN A 523 44.76 -26.60 34.43
C GLN A 523 46.29 -26.77 34.46
N HIS A 524 47.05 -25.80 33.94
CA HIS A 524 48.52 -25.78 33.95
C HIS A 524 49.11 -24.98 35.14
N GLY A 525 48.35 -24.82 36.23
CA GLY A 525 48.83 -24.19 37.47
C GLY A 525 48.93 -22.66 37.46
N ARG A 526 48.48 -21.98 36.40
CA ARG A 526 48.42 -20.51 36.34
C ARG A 526 46.99 -20.05 36.62
N ARG A 527 46.77 -19.37 37.75
CA ARG A 527 45.45 -18.77 38.07
C ARG A 527 45.09 -17.71 37.02
N PRO A 528 43.98 -17.87 36.26
CA PRO A 528 43.51 -16.81 35.38
C PRO A 528 43.16 -15.57 36.21
N SER A 529 43.46 -14.38 35.69
CA SER A 529 43.08 -13.15 36.38
C SER A 529 41.57 -13.00 36.37
N VAL A 530 41.00 -12.50 37.47
CA VAL A 530 39.55 -12.20 37.58
C VAL A 530 39.11 -11.27 36.44
N ILE A 531 39.99 -10.35 36.04
CA ILE A 531 39.76 -9.42 34.94
C ILE A 531 39.59 -10.19 33.61
N ALA A 532 40.44 -11.18 33.31
CA ALA A 532 40.35 -11.93 32.05
C ALA A 532 39.08 -12.79 31.96
N LEU A 533 38.66 -13.42 33.07
CA LEU A 533 37.40 -14.16 33.13
C LEU A 533 36.19 -13.24 32.99
N ALA A 534 36.21 -12.08 33.67
CA ALA A 534 35.16 -11.07 33.54
C ALA A 534 35.07 -10.53 32.10
N SER A 535 36.19 -10.23 31.45
CA SER A 535 36.20 -9.73 30.06
C SER A 535 35.71 -10.77 29.04
N ALA A 536 36.08 -12.05 29.20
CA ALA A 536 35.59 -13.12 28.34
C ALA A 536 34.08 -13.35 28.52
N GLY A 537 33.61 -13.32 29.77
CA GLY A 537 32.19 -13.40 30.11
C GLY A 537 31.40 -12.20 29.56
N SER A 538 31.89 -10.97 29.74
CA SER A 538 31.30 -9.77 29.15
C SER A 538 31.23 -9.83 27.63
N SER A 539 32.27 -10.32 26.94
CA SER A 539 32.26 -10.45 25.48
C SER A 539 31.25 -11.45 24.96
N GLY A 540 31.21 -12.65 25.53
CA GLY A 540 30.21 -13.64 25.17
C GLY A 540 28.80 -13.13 25.45
N LEU A 541 28.58 -12.49 26.60
CA LEU A 541 27.29 -11.93 26.99
C LEU A 541 26.86 -10.79 26.05
N SER A 542 27.75 -9.85 25.70
CA SER A 542 27.45 -8.78 24.73
C SER A 542 27.09 -9.33 23.35
N GLY A 543 27.79 -10.37 22.88
CA GLY A 543 27.45 -11.04 21.63
C GLY A 543 26.09 -11.72 21.67
N VAL A 544 25.77 -12.44 22.75
CA VAL A 544 24.44 -13.07 22.95
C VAL A 544 23.34 -12.01 23.03
N LEU A 545 23.53 -10.93 23.79
CA LEU A 545 22.55 -9.85 23.92
C LEU A 545 22.30 -9.16 22.58
N LEU A 546 23.34 -8.93 21.78
CA LEU A 546 23.21 -8.33 20.45
C LEU A 546 22.44 -9.22 19.48
N LEU A 547 22.78 -10.52 19.41
CA LEU A 547 22.06 -11.47 18.54
C LEU A 547 20.61 -11.66 19.01
N THR A 548 20.38 -11.67 20.33
CA THR A 548 19.03 -11.75 20.89
C THR A 548 18.24 -10.50 20.55
N PHE A 549 18.82 -9.30 20.68
CA PHE A 549 18.18 -8.06 20.27
C PHE A 549 17.81 -8.08 18.78
N ALA A 550 18.77 -8.45 17.90
CA ALA A 550 18.51 -8.54 16.47
C ALA A 550 17.40 -9.56 16.16
N ALA A 551 17.44 -10.75 16.77
CA ALA A 551 16.43 -11.78 16.56
C ALA A 551 15.05 -11.36 17.07
N VAL A 552 14.97 -10.80 18.29
CA VAL A 552 13.69 -10.36 18.88
C VAL A 552 13.14 -9.17 18.11
N LEU A 553 13.96 -8.20 17.71
CA LEU A 553 13.53 -7.07 16.89
C LEU A 553 13.03 -7.54 15.52
N THR A 554 13.74 -8.46 14.86
CA THR A 554 13.30 -9.09 13.61
C THR A 554 11.99 -9.84 13.79
N LEU A 555 11.82 -10.63 14.86
CA LEU A 555 10.57 -11.36 15.13
C LEU A 555 9.42 -10.40 15.46
N THR A 556 9.67 -9.36 16.25
CA THR A 556 8.67 -8.34 16.61
C THR A 556 8.19 -7.60 15.36
N ILE A 557 9.10 -7.29 14.44
CA ILE A 557 8.76 -6.63 13.18
C ILE A 557 8.10 -7.60 12.20
N ALA A 558 8.55 -8.85 12.15
CA ALA A 558 7.93 -9.89 11.34
C ALA A 558 6.50 -10.17 11.83
N ASP A 559 6.27 -10.18 13.15
CA ASP A 559 4.95 -10.32 13.76
C ASP A 559 4.09 -9.07 13.51
N ALA A 560 4.66 -7.86 13.68
CA ALA A 560 3.98 -6.61 13.32
C ALA A 560 3.66 -6.49 11.82
N GLY A 561 4.45 -7.16 10.96
CA GLY A 561 4.25 -7.25 9.52
C GLY A 561 3.35 -8.40 9.07
N ALA A 562 3.21 -9.46 9.87
CA ALA A 562 2.31 -10.58 9.64
C ALA A 562 0.90 -10.31 10.21
N GLY A 563 0.81 -9.54 11.29
CA GLY A 563 -0.36 -8.82 11.75
C GLY A 563 -0.56 -7.52 10.98
N LEU A 564 -1.75 -6.93 11.08
CA LEU A 564 -2.19 -5.75 10.34
C LEU A 564 -1.44 -4.43 10.68
N THR A 565 -0.12 -4.38 10.96
CA THR A 565 0.52 -3.10 11.35
C THR A 565 1.94 -2.80 10.82
N PRO A 566 2.20 -2.88 9.49
CA PRO A 566 3.19 -2.01 8.85
C PRO A 566 2.93 -0.51 9.13
N ALA A 567 1.67 -0.16 9.39
CA ALA A 567 1.26 1.23 9.60
C ALA A 567 1.80 1.82 10.93
N ILE A 568 1.86 1.04 12.03
CA ILE A 568 2.48 1.55 13.29
C ILE A 568 3.97 1.81 13.08
N LEU A 569 4.64 0.96 12.29
CA LEU A 569 6.06 1.11 11.96
C LEU A 569 6.36 2.44 11.25
N ALA A 570 5.36 3.05 10.59
CA ALA A 570 5.46 4.37 10.00
C ALA A 570 5.73 5.48 11.04
N LEU A 571 5.27 5.30 12.28
CA LEU A 571 5.47 6.23 13.38
C LEU A 571 6.58 5.75 14.35
N GLY A 572 6.71 4.44 14.55
CA GLY A 572 7.69 3.86 15.46
C GLY A 572 7.39 2.42 15.85
N LEU A 573 7.68 2.04 17.10
CA LEU A 573 7.44 0.69 17.61
C LEU A 573 6.19 0.66 18.52
N PRO A 574 5.46 -0.47 18.57
CA PRO A 574 4.47 -0.71 19.61
C PRO A 574 5.10 -0.47 21.00
N VAL A 575 4.36 0.15 21.92
CA VAL A 575 4.92 0.49 23.26
C VAL A 575 5.33 -0.74 24.05
N GLU A 576 4.61 -1.85 23.88
CA GLU A 576 4.97 -3.14 24.47
C GLU A 576 6.35 -3.64 24.04
N SER A 577 6.84 -3.15 22.89
CA SER A 577 8.15 -3.45 22.32
C SER A 577 9.17 -2.33 22.56
N ALA A 578 8.80 -1.25 23.25
CA ALA A 578 9.68 -0.11 23.49
C ALA A 578 10.94 -0.48 24.30
N TRP A 579 10.84 -1.50 25.16
CA TRP A 579 11.99 -2.02 25.92
C TRP A 579 13.10 -2.56 25.00
N LEU A 580 12.79 -2.92 23.76
CA LEU A 580 13.81 -3.30 22.76
C LEU A 580 14.79 -2.15 22.52
N LEU A 581 14.35 -0.89 22.59
CA LEU A 581 15.22 0.28 22.49
C LEU A 581 16.22 0.37 23.66
N LEU A 582 15.94 -0.29 24.80
CA LEU A 582 16.86 -0.32 25.95
C LEU A 582 17.98 -1.35 25.79
N LEU A 583 17.81 -2.38 24.95
CA LEU A 583 18.81 -3.45 24.79
C LEU A 583 20.15 -2.94 24.22
N PRO A 584 20.19 -2.04 23.21
CA PRO A 584 21.44 -1.44 22.76
C PRO A 584 22.07 -0.51 23.82
N LEU A 585 21.27 0.16 24.63
CA LEU A 585 21.78 0.97 25.76
C LEU A 585 22.38 0.08 26.87
N ALA A 586 21.76 -1.08 27.14
CA ALA A 586 22.34 -2.07 28.06
C ALA A 586 23.64 -2.66 27.50
N ALA A 587 23.71 -2.90 26.19
CA ALA A 587 24.95 -3.30 25.52
C ALA A 587 26.03 -2.21 25.61
N LEU A 588 25.67 -0.93 25.47
CA LEU A 588 26.56 0.23 25.68
C LEU A 588 27.07 0.28 27.13
N ALA A 589 26.20 0.06 28.12
CA ALA A 589 26.60 0.06 29.53
C ALA A 589 27.57 -1.09 29.82
N ALA A 590 27.28 -2.30 29.35
CA ALA A 590 28.18 -3.46 29.45
C ALA A 590 29.53 -3.19 28.75
N PHE A 591 29.49 -2.50 27.61
CA PHE A 591 30.67 -2.05 26.88
C PHE A 591 31.51 -1.05 27.69
N ALA A 592 30.88 -0.01 28.25
CA ALA A 592 31.57 1.01 29.05
C ALA A 592 32.27 0.39 30.26
N VAL A 593 31.62 -0.57 30.94
CA VAL A 593 32.23 -1.34 32.02
C VAL A 593 33.44 -2.14 31.52
N GLY A 594 33.33 -2.78 30.35
CA GLY A 594 34.46 -3.46 29.70
C GLY A 594 35.66 -2.53 29.44
N VAL A 595 35.41 -1.34 28.89
CA VAL A 595 36.47 -0.33 28.63
C VAL A 595 37.12 0.15 29.91
N VAL A 596 36.33 0.48 30.94
CA VAL A 596 36.89 0.90 32.24
C VAL A 596 37.77 -0.20 32.82
N MET A 597 37.35 -1.47 32.73
CA MET A 597 38.14 -2.61 33.17
C MET A 597 39.43 -2.78 32.36
N LEU A 598 39.40 -2.53 31.04
CA LEU A 598 40.60 -2.50 30.19
C LEU A 598 41.58 -1.41 30.64
N VAL A 599 41.08 -0.19 30.84
CA VAL A 599 41.91 0.96 31.24
C VAL A 599 42.56 0.69 32.60
N LEU A 600 41.80 0.14 33.56
CA LEU A 600 42.33 -0.26 34.87
C LEU A 600 43.38 -1.38 34.76
N ALA A 601 43.21 -2.34 33.84
CA ALA A 601 44.17 -3.41 33.61
C ALA A 601 45.48 -2.89 32.97
N LEU A 602 45.38 -1.97 32.02
CA LEU A 602 46.53 -1.28 31.41
C LEU A 602 47.27 -0.41 32.42
N ALA A 603 46.55 0.35 33.25
CA ALA A 603 47.12 1.23 34.27
C ALA A 603 47.89 0.47 35.38
N ARG A 604 47.53 -0.79 35.64
CA ARG A 604 48.23 -1.66 36.62
C ARG A 604 49.50 -2.34 36.05
N GLY A 605 50.02 -1.88 34.91
CA GLY A 605 51.28 -2.38 34.33
C GLY A 605 51.16 -3.71 33.58
N GLY A 606 49.95 -4.21 33.33
CA GLY A 606 49.68 -5.44 32.58
C GLY A 606 49.60 -5.22 31.07
N ALA A 607 50.59 -4.57 30.46
CA ALA A 607 50.62 -4.33 29.02
C ALA A 607 51.08 -5.59 28.25
N ASN A 608 50.30 -6.68 28.33
CA ASN A 608 50.45 -7.78 27.40
C ASN A 608 49.42 -7.59 26.28
N THR A 609 49.86 -7.16 25.10
CA THR A 609 48.98 -6.87 23.94
C THR A 609 48.07 -8.04 23.57
N LYS A 610 48.55 -9.27 23.79
CA LYS A 610 47.75 -10.50 23.62
C LYS A 610 46.64 -10.68 24.64
N ALA A 611 46.72 -10.05 25.82
CA ALA A 611 45.70 -10.11 26.88
C ALA A 611 44.59 -9.05 26.72
N ASN A 612 44.87 -7.96 26.00
CA ASN A 612 44.01 -6.78 25.90
C ASN A 612 43.27 -6.66 24.55
N ALA A 613 43.64 -7.45 23.54
CA ALA A 613 42.98 -7.51 22.23
C ALA A 613 41.45 -7.76 22.26
N PRO A 614 40.87 -8.57 23.18
CA PRO A 614 39.42 -8.78 23.22
C PRO A 614 38.66 -7.54 23.61
N LEU A 615 39.23 -6.74 24.51
CA LEU A 615 38.62 -5.52 24.99
C LEU A 615 38.61 -4.45 23.88
N LEU A 616 39.59 -4.48 22.98
CA LEU A 616 39.63 -3.67 21.76
C LEU A 616 38.60 -4.15 20.72
N VAL A 617 38.51 -5.47 20.48
CA VAL A 617 37.51 -6.07 19.56
C VAL A 617 36.09 -5.83 20.06
N LEU A 618 35.86 -5.97 21.37
CA LEU A 618 34.61 -5.63 22.04
C LEU A 618 34.27 -4.15 21.86
N ALA A 619 35.27 -3.28 21.97
CA ALA A 619 35.09 -1.84 21.82
C ALA A 619 34.73 -1.39 20.41
N ILE A 620 35.45 -1.92 19.43
CA ILE A 620 35.19 -1.62 18.02
C ILE A 620 33.84 -2.23 17.61
N GLY A 621 33.54 -3.46 18.03
CA GLY A 621 32.28 -4.13 17.72
C GLY A 621 31.04 -3.41 18.28
N CYS A 622 31.04 -3.06 19.57
CA CYS A 622 29.90 -2.36 20.18
C CYS A 622 29.76 -0.93 19.64
N GLY A 623 30.88 -0.22 19.42
CA GLY A 623 30.88 1.10 18.80
C GLY A 623 30.30 1.10 17.39
N LEU A 624 30.62 0.08 16.58
CA LEU A 624 30.07 -0.08 15.23
C LEU A 624 28.57 -0.36 15.24
N VAL A 625 28.09 -1.25 16.12
CA VAL A 625 26.65 -1.54 16.24
C VAL A 625 25.86 -0.30 16.63
N LEU A 626 26.36 0.48 17.59
CA LEU A 626 25.71 1.71 18.02
C LEU A 626 25.77 2.79 16.96
N ALA A 627 26.89 2.91 16.25
CA ALA A 627 27.00 3.80 15.10
C ALA A 627 25.99 3.44 14.02
N VAL A 628 25.77 2.14 13.76
CA VAL A 628 24.77 1.66 12.80
C VAL A 628 23.34 1.91 13.31
N LEU A 629 23.03 1.66 14.58
CA LEU A 629 21.69 1.94 15.14
C LEU A 629 21.35 3.43 15.17
N TRP A 630 22.34 4.25 15.49
CA TRP A 630 22.21 5.71 15.45
C TRP A 630 22.08 6.21 14.01
N TRP A 631 22.89 5.67 13.08
CA TRP A 631 22.80 5.96 11.64
C TRP A 631 21.45 5.54 11.05
N GLN A 632 20.88 4.43 11.51
CA GLN A 632 19.54 3.98 11.13
C GLN A 632 18.42 4.71 11.88
N GLY A 633 18.70 5.67 12.76
CA GLY A 633 17.68 6.52 13.36
C GLY A 633 16.89 5.90 14.53
N PHE A 634 17.38 4.83 15.16
CA PHE A 634 16.74 4.27 16.37
C PHE A 634 16.92 5.12 17.63
N PHE A 635 17.97 5.94 17.68
CA PHE A 635 18.36 6.75 18.86
C PHE A 635 18.52 8.24 18.56
N GLY A 636 18.05 8.69 17.39
CA GLY A 636 17.95 10.13 17.14
C GLY A 636 16.94 10.74 18.11
N PRO A 637 17.14 12.00 18.56
CA PRO A 637 16.06 12.70 19.25
C PRO A 637 14.84 12.66 18.33
N VAL A 638 13.72 12.16 18.88
CA VAL A 638 12.40 12.49 18.38
C VAL A 638 11.98 13.64 19.27
N GLY A 639 11.99 14.85 18.71
CA GLY A 639 11.81 16.11 19.44
C GLY A 639 10.56 16.16 20.31
#